data_AF-A0A174KRL9-F1
#
_entry.id   AF-A0A174KRL9-F1
#
_cell.length_a   1.000
_cell.length_b   1.000
_cell.length_c   1.000
_cell.angle_alpha   90.00
_cell.angle_beta   90.00
_cell.angle_gamma   90.00
#
_symmetry.space_group_name_H-M   'P 1'
#
loop_
_entity.id
_entity.type
_entity.pdbx_description
1 polymer ?
#
loop_
_entity_poly.entity_id
_entity_poly.type
_entity_poly.pdbx_seq_one_letter_code
_entity_poly.pdbx_strand_id
1 'polypeptide(L)'
;MSEAVIMLNALIAAREGRISRKDAIESVSSELRARAKRNGIEVDDIFRNVNGIKLQMSTMEYILTNGEKGIKKSPMPQIFQDAVAMYRNDRAIYEKTLRAARNMTDTKSIQDQYFTWLATQVSPAQLSELYVIYADIEDFCLNRSVIKKKLFALTCLADIRKVMDTVESNKVFRFTYKRNLSKMRSAMQFYYRFMKEHPELLDQAIPEKSAGKSAPVKAKLAELTPELVKQREMAVSSAVDTAVNRIDFTNVQSLAFTQPTEFSYFGEEQAKVNSWTQLYVQVVNCLLDDYPGVLHSYINRNIGGRGRYDFTDETGMSNMTAPKKVQDNFYLETNISATDIAGKIKKLLDLCNVDYENLEVYYQKRGSTAPLTIPTPRTDNSTASSSKSIKEQFIRWMQQTGFATGTIRSYVTAIGQSSKAANEYGICDTDLFLIEDANKLQQILANLLNVPAFRELNAQQHNRFRAAISKLVTYRSGLGTVTAYTQPEAKPPILKVAEPVVKLQGIPEEIRIRYTEILSEYFGEDGYQLGRAIFRGRFKRFYAEKYSCNPAETDGRIDEIMSMVGTKRDDRIFPKQDNGQNDLITEIVDDILSAFDSGATAVYIEAVYDKYQQSLADNLHIYNQDALASLLLTHANGKYTQRHSFLTNNGSGANAQEDLLRIMKAFHQPQDYAAIHEKAWFLPYERMKTILASTASIVNVAAETYFYAPNLPVSAEELAHLSLLINEELSDHSHITDVRLMQLIAEKCPSIAINTDGYTTYGLRNCLGYILRDQFAFNGPIITLKGEELSMADVFAEYTKEHEVLSIDELSDLSNEMNSVIYWDSVLSEMIRVSATELVRKDQIKFDVEAIDEILEGMCPGDYVPLPEVNLFLYFPNVGYPWNGYLLESYLFGYSKKFRLLHSSFIKTGVYGAMVRKGANVLDYRSLLVDVLSKSNALDSTKMALQYIVDKGYQQRRRYEGIEMVLQEAKLIKEQREKQEK
;
A
#
# COMPACT_ATOMS: atom_id res chain seq x y z
N MET A 1 6.46 -6.14 -57.84
CA MET A 1 7.16 -6.55 -56.61
C MET A 1 6.94 -5.54 -55.48
N SER A 2 7.21 -4.25 -55.68
CA SER A 2 7.12 -3.21 -54.64
C SER A 2 5.81 -3.19 -53.84
N GLU A 3 4.65 -3.28 -54.50
CA GLU A 3 3.36 -3.30 -53.79
C GLU A 3 3.12 -4.58 -52.99
N ALA A 4 3.58 -5.72 -53.51
CA ALA A 4 3.45 -7.01 -52.84
C ALA A 4 4.30 -7.05 -51.55
N VAL A 5 5.48 -6.43 -51.56
CA VAL A 5 6.37 -6.33 -50.39
C VAL A 5 5.79 -5.39 -49.33
N ILE A 6 5.20 -4.25 -49.73
CA ILE A 6 4.47 -3.35 -48.80
C ILE A 6 3.28 -4.06 -48.15
N MET A 7 2.49 -4.77 -48.96
CA MET A 7 1.33 -5.53 -48.50
C MET A 7 1.73 -6.67 -47.55
N LEU A 8 2.82 -7.39 -47.87
CA LEU A 8 3.36 -8.45 -47.03
C LEU A 8 3.87 -7.89 -45.69
N ASN A 9 4.54 -6.75 -45.69
CA ASN A 9 5.03 -6.10 -44.47
C ASN A 9 3.88 -5.71 -43.52
N ALA A 10 2.81 -5.11 -44.07
CA ALA A 10 1.63 -4.77 -43.29
C ALA A 10 0.88 -6.01 -42.78
N LEU A 11 0.82 -7.08 -43.58
CA LEU A 11 0.22 -8.34 -43.18
C LEU A 11 0.99 -9.01 -42.04
N ILE A 12 2.33 -8.99 -42.08
CA ILE A 12 3.18 -9.51 -41.00
C ILE A 12 2.97 -8.68 -39.72
N ALA A 13 2.98 -7.34 -39.82
CA ALA A 13 2.73 -6.46 -38.68
C ALA A 13 1.34 -6.71 -38.07
N ALA A 14 0.31 -6.98 -38.89
CA ALA A 14 -1.01 -7.33 -38.43
C ALA A 14 -1.06 -8.69 -37.70
N ARG A 15 -0.26 -9.67 -38.15
CA ARG A 15 -0.19 -11.00 -37.53
C ARG A 15 0.61 -11.02 -36.23
N GLU A 16 1.60 -10.16 -36.10
CA GLU A 16 2.39 -9.99 -34.88
C GLU A 16 1.72 -9.05 -33.86
N GLY A 17 0.50 -8.57 -34.15
CA GLY A 17 -0.25 -7.70 -33.24
C GLY A 17 0.29 -6.26 -33.16
N ARG A 18 1.21 -5.87 -34.04
CA ARG A 18 1.81 -4.52 -34.08
C ARG A 18 0.83 -3.47 -34.62
N ILE A 19 -0.11 -3.87 -35.46
CA ILE A 19 -1.21 -3.03 -35.98
C ILE A 19 -2.47 -3.88 -36.10
N SER A 20 -3.66 -3.28 -36.00
CA SER A 20 -4.89 -4.03 -36.28
C SER A 20 -4.97 -4.42 -37.75
N ARG A 21 -5.66 -5.53 -38.08
CA ARG A 21 -5.83 -5.94 -39.48
C ARG A 21 -6.58 -4.89 -40.30
N LYS A 22 -7.52 -4.18 -39.68
CA LYS A 22 -8.27 -3.09 -40.33
C LYS A 22 -7.32 -1.94 -40.69
N ASP A 23 -6.52 -1.49 -39.74
CA ASP A 23 -5.57 -0.38 -39.94
C ASP A 23 -4.47 -0.76 -40.93
N ALA A 24 -4.05 -2.03 -40.96
CA ALA A 24 -3.10 -2.54 -41.95
C ALA A 24 -3.65 -2.42 -43.38
N ILE A 25 -4.93 -2.75 -43.59
CA ILE A 25 -5.59 -2.67 -44.90
C ILE A 25 -5.76 -1.21 -45.32
N GLU A 26 -6.20 -0.34 -44.40
CA GLU A 26 -6.39 1.09 -44.66
C GLU A 26 -5.07 1.80 -44.93
N SER A 27 -4.02 1.45 -44.18
CA SER A 27 -2.65 1.93 -44.36
C SER A 27 -2.08 1.53 -45.72
N VAL A 28 -2.20 0.25 -46.11
CA VAL A 28 -1.73 -0.22 -47.43
C VAL A 28 -2.50 0.45 -48.56
N SER A 29 -3.83 0.59 -48.44
CA SER A 29 -4.65 1.30 -49.44
C SER A 29 -4.16 2.75 -49.61
N SER A 30 -3.96 3.45 -48.49
CA SER A 30 -3.49 4.84 -48.49
C SER A 30 -2.06 4.97 -49.04
N GLU A 31 -1.14 4.09 -48.63
CA GLU A 31 0.26 4.08 -49.03
C GLU A 31 0.41 3.84 -50.55
N LEU A 32 -0.34 2.87 -51.10
CA LEU A 32 -0.31 2.55 -52.54
C LEU A 32 -0.95 3.65 -53.40
N ARG A 33 -2.05 4.26 -52.92
CA ARG A 33 -2.69 5.39 -53.61
C ARG A 33 -1.80 6.64 -53.60
N ALA A 34 -1.18 6.96 -52.48
CA ALA A 34 -0.23 8.07 -52.38
C ALA A 34 1.02 7.84 -53.26
N ARG A 35 1.47 6.59 -53.38
CA ARG A 35 2.56 6.20 -54.28
C ARG A 35 2.16 6.33 -55.76
N ALA A 36 0.95 5.91 -56.14
CA ALA A 36 0.43 6.06 -57.49
C ALA A 36 0.35 7.55 -57.89
N LYS A 37 -0.19 8.40 -57.03
CA LYS A 37 -0.22 9.87 -57.22
C LYS A 37 1.19 10.46 -57.39
N ARG A 38 2.15 10.06 -56.55
CA ARG A 38 3.57 10.50 -56.66
C ARG A 38 4.24 10.08 -57.97
N ASN A 39 3.79 8.99 -58.57
CA ASN A 39 4.30 8.48 -59.84
C ASN A 39 3.51 8.99 -61.05
N GLY A 40 2.64 10.00 -60.88
CA GLY A 40 1.86 10.59 -61.97
C GLY A 40 0.70 9.72 -62.47
N ILE A 41 0.27 8.72 -61.71
CA ILE A 41 -0.87 7.85 -62.04
C ILE A 41 -2.15 8.48 -61.47
N GLU A 42 -3.18 8.65 -62.30
CA GLU A 42 -4.51 9.05 -61.85
C GLU A 42 -5.12 7.95 -60.97
N VAL A 43 -5.64 8.34 -59.80
CA VAL A 43 -6.21 7.42 -58.81
C VAL A 43 -7.70 7.73 -58.66
N ASP A 44 -8.55 6.79 -59.07
CA ASP A 44 -9.99 6.81 -58.85
C ASP A 44 -10.38 6.06 -57.54
N ASP A 45 -11.67 6.04 -57.23
CA ASP A 45 -12.18 5.38 -56.01
C ASP A 45 -12.08 3.85 -56.05
N ILE A 46 -11.78 3.27 -57.21
CA ILE A 46 -11.66 1.83 -57.43
C ILE A 46 -10.21 1.38 -57.22
N PHE A 47 -9.24 2.19 -57.64
CA PHE A 47 -7.82 1.87 -57.59
C PHE A 47 -7.35 1.65 -56.14
N ARG A 48 -6.90 0.42 -55.85
CA ARG A 48 -6.33 0.01 -54.54
C ARG A 48 -7.22 0.40 -53.35
N ASN A 49 -8.54 0.30 -53.52
CA ASN A 49 -9.50 0.53 -52.44
C ASN A 49 -9.40 -0.52 -51.32
N VAL A 50 -9.93 -0.17 -50.15
CA VAL A 50 -9.85 -0.99 -48.92
C VAL A 50 -10.36 -2.43 -49.16
N ASN A 51 -11.45 -2.59 -49.91
CA ASN A 51 -12.02 -3.91 -50.23
C ASN A 51 -11.08 -4.74 -51.13
N GLY A 52 -10.48 -4.12 -52.14
CA GLY A 52 -9.50 -4.77 -53.03
C GLY A 52 -8.24 -5.18 -52.29
N ILE A 53 -7.73 -4.32 -51.40
CA ILE A 53 -6.58 -4.64 -50.54
C ILE A 53 -6.91 -5.76 -49.56
N LYS A 54 -8.10 -5.74 -48.95
CA LYS A 54 -8.58 -6.81 -48.05
C LYS A 54 -8.54 -8.19 -48.72
N LEU A 55 -9.02 -8.29 -49.96
CA LEU A 55 -9.01 -9.54 -50.73
C LEU A 55 -7.57 -9.99 -51.08
N GLN A 56 -6.73 -9.05 -51.50
CA GLN A 56 -5.34 -9.32 -51.86
C GLN A 56 -4.50 -9.75 -50.65
N MET A 57 -4.64 -9.07 -49.51
CA MET A 57 -3.99 -9.43 -48.25
C MET A 57 -4.44 -10.82 -47.76
N SER A 58 -5.73 -11.15 -47.90
CA SER A 58 -6.23 -12.48 -47.53
C SER A 58 -5.70 -13.57 -48.45
N THR A 59 -5.48 -13.27 -49.74
CA THR A 59 -4.83 -14.21 -50.69
C THR A 59 -3.34 -14.39 -50.36
N MET A 60 -2.64 -13.32 -49.98
CA MET A 60 -1.24 -13.35 -49.58
C MET A 60 -1.03 -14.07 -48.25
N GLU A 61 -1.98 -13.96 -47.32
CA GLU A 61 -1.97 -14.67 -46.04
C GLU A 61 -2.07 -16.18 -46.21
N TYR A 62 -2.87 -16.64 -47.18
CA TYR A 62 -2.94 -18.06 -47.54
C TYR A 62 -1.57 -18.60 -47.96
N ILE A 63 -0.77 -17.82 -48.71
CA ILE A 63 0.60 -18.18 -49.09
C ILE A 63 1.53 -18.15 -47.88
N LEU A 64 1.47 -17.07 -47.08
CA LEU A 64 2.33 -16.87 -45.92
C LEU A 64 2.13 -17.92 -44.82
N THR A 65 0.93 -18.49 -44.71
CA THR A 65 0.58 -19.53 -43.74
C THR A 65 0.65 -20.95 -44.30
N ASN A 66 1.03 -21.13 -45.56
CA ASN A 66 0.94 -22.42 -46.26
C ASN A 66 -0.48 -23.04 -46.18
N GLY A 67 -1.52 -22.20 -46.13
CA GLY A 67 -2.93 -22.62 -46.21
C GLY A 67 -3.72 -22.63 -44.90
N GLU A 68 -3.12 -22.31 -43.74
CA GLU A 68 -3.83 -22.32 -42.45
C GLU A 68 -4.83 -21.15 -42.29
N LYS A 69 -4.54 -19.98 -42.86
CA LYS A 69 -5.42 -18.79 -42.80
C LYS A 69 -5.38 -18.01 -44.11
N GLY A 70 -6.51 -17.40 -44.49
CA GLY A 70 -6.65 -16.60 -45.71
C GLY A 70 -7.51 -17.26 -46.78
N ILE A 71 -7.51 -16.70 -47.99
CA ILE A 71 -8.37 -17.14 -49.11
C ILE A 71 -7.50 -17.77 -50.20
N LYS A 72 -7.83 -19.01 -50.61
CA LYS A 72 -7.20 -19.67 -51.77
C LYS A 72 -7.75 -19.08 -53.06
N LYS A 73 -6.86 -18.71 -54.00
CA LYS A 73 -7.22 -18.24 -55.35
C LYS A 73 -6.59 -19.17 -56.40
N SER A 74 -7.30 -19.48 -57.49
CA SER A 74 -6.76 -20.31 -58.58
C SER A 74 -6.76 -19.54 -59.90
N PRO A 75 -5.61 -19.34 -60.57
CA PRO A 75 -4.25 -19.62 -60.09
C PRO A 75 -3.80 -18.67 -58.96
N MET A 76 -2.87 -19.14 -58.11
CA MET A 76 -2.29 -18.30 -57.05
C MET A 76 -1.37 -17.22 -57.66
N PRO A 77 -1.41 -15.95 -57.20
CA PRO A 77 -0.58 -14.91 -57.78
C PRO A 77 0.92 -15.15 -57.55
N GLN A 78 1.67 -15.36 -58.64
CA GLN A 78 3.13 -15.62 -58.59
C GLN A 78 3.88 -14.52 -57.83
N ILE A 79 3.51 -13.26 -58.04
CA ILE A 79 4.14 -12.11 -57.40
C ILE A 79 4.03 -12.10 -55.87
N PHE A 80 3.01 -12.76 -55.30
CA PHE A 80 2.87 -12.92 -53.85
C PHE A 80 3.68 -14.12 -53.34
N GLN A 81 3.79 -15.19 -54.13
CA GLN A 81 4.68 -16.30 -53.82
C GLN A 81 6.13 -15.83 -53.80
N ASP A 82 6.55 -15.05 -54.80
CA ASP A 82 7.89 -14.49 -54.90
C ASP A 82 8.19 -13.54 -53.73
N ALA A 83 7.24 -12.69 -53.33
CA ALA A 83 7.41 -11.80 -52.19
C ALA A 83 7.55 -12.56 -50.85
N VAL A 84 6.76 -13.61 -50.65
CA VAL A 84 6.84 -14.47 -49.45
C VAL A 84 8.12 -15.31 -49.46
N ALA A 85 8.53 -15.84 -50.61
CA ALA A 85 9.79 -16.57 -50.76
C ALA A 85 10.99 -15.65 -50.50
N MET A 86 10.97 -14.42 -51.01
CA MET A 86 11.98 -13.40 -50.74
C MET A 86 12.04 -13.08 -49.24
N TYR A 87 10.90 -12.92 -48.56
CA TYR A 87 10.87 -12.70 -47.12
C TYR A 87 11.44 -13.88 -46.30
N ARG A 88 11.14 -15.13 -46.69
CA ARG A 88 11.57 -16.33 -45.98
C ARG A 88 13.03 -16.70 -46.23
N ASN A 89 13.52 -16.52 -47.46
CA ASN A 89 14.80 -17.07 -47.90
C ASN A 89 15.91 -16.01 -48.00
N ASP A 90 15.57 -14.73 -48.20
CA ASP A 90 16.55 -13.64 -48.33
C ASP A 90 16.02 -12.32 -47.73
N ARG A 91 16.14 -12.22 -46.40
CA ARG A 91 15.65 -11.08 -45.64
C ARG A 91 16.31 -9.76 -46.05
N ALA A 92 17.59 -9.78 -46.44
CA ALA A 92 18.34 -8.59 -46.83
C ALA A 92 17.82 -8.01 -48.15
N ILE A 93 17.55 -8.86 -49.15
CA ILE A 93 16.95 -8.42 -50.41
C ILE A 93 15.51 -7.93 -50.21
N TYR A 94 14.73 -8.61 -49.36
CA TYR A 94 13.37 -8.17 -49.01
C TYR A 94 13.38 -6.77 -48.39
N GLU A 95 14.26 -6.51 -47.42
CA GLU A 95 14.36 -5.19 -46.76
C GLU A 95 14.84 -4.10 -47.71
N LYS A 96 15.84 -4.38 -48.55
CA LYS A 96 16.31 -3.45 -49.58
C LYS A 96 15.17 -3.09 -50.55
N THR A 97 14.39 -4.10 -50.97
CA THR A 97 13.25 -3.92 -51.88
C THR A 97 12.10 -3.15 -51.21
N LEU A 98 11.84 -3.37 -49.92
CA LEU A 98 10.83 -2.63 -49.16
C LEU A 98 11.23 -1.15 -48.98
N ARG A 99 12.50 -0.88 -48.64
CA ARG A 99 13.03 0.49 -48.51
C ARG A 99 12.95 1.24 -49.83
N ALA A 100 13.36 0.60 -50.93
CA ALA A 100 13.20 1.14 -52.28
C ALA A 100 11.73 1.36 -52.66
N ALA A 101 10.82 0.45 -52.28
CA ALA A 101 9.38 0.57 -52.53
C ALA A 101 8.74 1.78 -51.81
N ARG A 102 9.32 2.21 -50.69
CA ARG A 102 8.85 3.34 -49.86
C ARG A 102 9.48 4.69 -50.22
N ASN A 103 10.40 4.74 -51.19
CA ASN A 103 11.18 5.94 -51.55
C ASN A 103 11.84 6.61 -50.33
N MET A 104 12.42 5.83 -49.43
CA MET A 104 13.25 6.38 -48.35
C MET A 104 14.65 6.67 -48.91
N THR A 105 15.02 7.95 -49.01
CA THR A 105 16.39 8.40 -49.28
C THR A 105 17.30 8.05 -48.10
N ASP A 106 18.54 7.62 -48.37
CA ASP A 106 19.56 7.24 -47.39
C ASP A 106 20.07 8.43 -46.57
N THR A 107 19.23 8.94 -45.68
CA THR A 107 19.63 9.67 -44.47
C THR A 107 18.93 8.97 -43.33
N LYS A 108 19.68 8.20 -42.51
CA LYS A 108 19.14 7.59 -41.28
C LYS A 108 18.47 8.70 -40.48
N SER A 109 17.16 8.60 -40.27
CA SER A 109 16.41 9.64 -39.56
C SER A 109 16.99 9.81 -38.15
N ILE A 110 16.85 11.00 -37.54
CA ILE A 110 17.25 11.23 -36.15
C ILE A 110 16.59 10.17 -35.24
N GLN A 111 15.37 9.78 -35.56
CA GLN A 111 14.66 8.69 -34.91
C GLN A 111 15.39 7.33 -35.02
N ASP A 112 15.83 6.93 -36.21
CA ASP A 112 16.56 5.67 -36.39
C ASP A 112 17.92 5.68 -35.69
N GLN A 113 18.64 6.81 -35.75
CA GLN A 113 19.90 7.00 -35.04
C GLN A 113 19.69 6.92 -33.53
N TYR A 114 18.63 7.56 -33.03
CA TYR A 114 18.27 7.57 -31.63
C TYR A 114 17.88 6.18 -31.12
N PHE A 115 16.98 5.47 -31.79
CA PHE A 115 16.54 4.16 -31.32
C PHE A 115 17.63 3.09 -31.48
N THR A 116 18.54 3.25 -32.45
CA THR A 116 19.74 2.40 -32.53
C THR A 116 20.65 2.64 -31.32
N TRP A 117 20.86 3.90 -30.94
CA TRP A 117 21.62 4.25 -29.73
C TRP A 117 20.89 3.75 -28.47
N LEU A 118 19.58 3.98 -28.35
CA LEU A 118 18.79 3.59 -27.18
C LEU A 118 18.78 2.07 -26.98
N ALA A 119 18.74 1.29 -28.05
CA ALA A 119 18.85 -0.18 -27.99
C ALA A 119 20.18 -0.68 -27.39
N THR A 120 21.22 0.16 -27.37
CA THR A 120 22.48 -0.15 -26.66
C THR A 120 22.44 0.19 -25.17
N GLN A 121 21.46 1.00 -24.75
CA GLN A 121 21.33 1.52 -23.39
C GLN A 121 20.28 0.78 -22.56
N VAL A 122 19.34 0.07 -23.21
CA VAL A 122 18.22 -0.60 -22.53
C VAL A 122 17.94 -1.99 -23.13
N SER A 123 17.28 -2.86 -22.37
CA SER A 123 16.89 -4.19 -22.86
C SER A 123 15.83 -4.13 -23.98
N PRO A 124 15.69 -5.16 -24.83
CA PRO A 124 14.68 -5.21 -25.89
C PRO A 124 13.23 -5.03 -25.40
N ALA A 125 12.93 -5.49 -24.18
CA ALA A 125 11.62 -5.31 -23.53
C ALA A 125 11.38 -3.83 -23.13
N GLN A 126 12.39 -3.18 -22.56
CA GLN A 126 12.34 -1.75 -22.20
C GLN A 126 12.29 -0.87 -23.46
N LEU A 127 13.02 -1.24 -24.52
CA LEU A 127 13.00 -0.52 -25.79
C LEU A 127 11.58 -0.52 -26.40
N SER A 128 10.92 -1.68 -26.37
CA SER A 128 9.53 -1.84 -26.83
C SER A 128 8.54 -1.00 -26.04
N GLU A 129 8.73 -0.89 -24.72
CA GLU A 129 7.93 -0.03 -23.85
C GLU A 129 8.18 1.46 -24.12
N LEU A 130 9.44 1.85 -24.34
CA LEU A 130 9.81 3.23 -24.63
C LEU A 130 9.25 3.73 -25.97
N TYR A 131 9.08 2.87 -26.98
CA TYR A 131 8.40 3.24 -28.23
C TYR A 131 6.98 3.77 -28.01
N VAL A 132 6.21 3.12 -27.14
CA VAL A 132 4.83 3.53 -26.82
C VAL A 132 4.84 4.83 -26.02
N ILE A 133 5.78 4.96 -25.08
CA ILE A 133 5.96 6.16 -24.26
C ILE A 133 6.27 7.41 -25.11
N TYR A 134 7.15 7.31 -26.10
CA TYR A 134 7.44 8.46 -26.98
C TYR A 134 6.24 8.87 -27.85
N ALA A 135 5.41 7.91 -28.27
CA ALA A 135 4.19 8.21 -29.01
C ALA A 135 3.19 8.99 -28.14
N ASP A 136 2.97 8.55 -26.89
CA ASP A 136 2.06 9.22 -25.94
C ASP A 136 2.52 10.66 -25.59
N ILE A 137 3.83 10.87 -25.46
CA ILE A 137 4.43 12.20 -25.23
C ILE A 137 4.25 13.08 -26.47
N GLU A 138 4.58 12.55 -27.66
CA GLU A 138 4.46 13.25 -28.93
C GLU A 138 3.02 13.70 -29.19
N ASP A 139 2.05 12.80 -29.06
CA ASP A 139 0.63 13.08 -29.30
C ASP A 139 0.10 14.15 -28.34
N PHE A 140 0.44 14.09 -27.05
CA PHE A 140 0.03 15.13 -26.11
C PHE A 140 0.61 16.49 -26.48
N CYS A 141 1.91 16.54 -26.78
CA CYS A 141 2.61 17.79 -27.05
C CYS A 141 2.18 18.41 -28.39
N LEU A 142 1.83 17.61 -29.40
CA LEU A 142 1.27 18.09 -30.67
C LEU A 142 -0.17 18.58 -30.50
N ASN A 143 -1.04 17.81 -29.85
CA ASN A 143 -2.46 18.15 -29.69
C ASN A 143 -2.67 19.44 -28.89
N ARG A 144 -1.76 19.77 -27.97
CA ARG A 144 -1.80 21.02 -27.18
C ARG A 144 -0.87 22.11 -27.69
N SER A 145 -0.30 21.96 -28.90
CA SER A 145 0.60 22.93 -29.52
C SER A 145 1.81 23.31 -28.64
N VAL A 146 2.27 22.40 -27.78
CA VAL A 146 3.50 22.55 -26.98
C VAL A 146 4.70 22.58 -27.93
N ILE A 147 4.68 21.70 -28.93
CA ILE A 147 5.61 21.64 -30.06
C ILE A 147 4.81 21.66 -31.37
N LYS A 148 5.42 22.17 -32.45
CA LYS A 148 4.78 22.31 -33.78
C LYS A 148 5.16 21.20 -34.76
N LYS A 149 6.18 20.42 -34.43
CA LYS A 149 6.72 19.31 -35.23
C LYS A 149 6.81 18.08 -34.33
N LYS A 150 6.85 16.90 -34.96
CA LYS A 150 7.08 15.63 -34.28
C LYS A 150 8.34 15.68 -33.40
N LEU A 151 8.33 14.94 -32.31
CA LEU A 151 9.36 14.97 -31.27
C LEU A 151 10.76 14.67 -31.83
N PHE A 152 10.86 13.67 -32.70
CA PHE A 152 12.13 13.28 -33.35
C PHE A 152 12.50 14.14 -34.56
N ALA A 153 11.70 15.15 -34.88
CA ALA A 153 12.01 16.19 -35.87
C ALA A 153 12.41 17.51 -35.21
N LEU A 154 12.56 17.53 -33.88
CA LEU A 154 13.07 18.68 -33.13
C LEU A 154 14.59 18.70 -33.20
N THR A 155 15.14 19.78 -33.76
CA THR A 155 16.57 20.04 -33.91
C THR A 155 17.07 21.13 -32.96
N CYS A 156 16.24 21.55 -31.99
CA CYS A 156 16.53 22.61 -31.03
C CYS A 156 16.40 22.08 -29.59
N LEU A 157 17.47 22.19 -28.79
CA LEU A 157 17.46 21.76 -27.38
C LEU A 157 16.44 22.53 -26.53
N ALA A 158 16.10 23.77 -26.89
CA ALA A 158 15.08 24.55 -26.17
C ALA A 158 13.68 23.95 -26.33
N ASP A 159 13.34 23.45 -27.54
CA ASP A 159 12.06 22.80 -27.79
C ASP A 159 11.98 21.44 -27.10
N ILE A 160 13.08 20.68 -27.08
CA ILE A 160 13.15 19.39 -26.36
C ILE A 160 13.03 19.62 -24.85
N ARG A 161 13.67 20.65 -24.31
CA ARG A 161 13.54 21.04 -22.89
C ARG A 161 12.12 21.49 -22.56
N LYS A 162 11.44 22.19 -23.46
CA LYS A 162 10.02 22.55 -23.29
C LYS A 162 9.12 21.31 -23.18
N VAL A 163 9.42 20.24 -23.91
CA VAL A 163 8.73 18.95 -23.77
C VAL A 163 9.03 18.32 -22.41
N MET A 164 10.30 18.31 -21.97
CA MET A 164 10.67 17.85 -20.62
C MET A 164 9.91 18.60 -19.52
N ASP A 165 9.91 19.93 -19.56
CA ASP A 165 9.23 20.78 -18.58
C ASP A 165 7.72 20.50 -18.58
N THR A 166 7.14 20.20 -19.74
CA THR A 166 5.73 19.81 -19.87
C THR A 166 5.46 18.47 -19.18
N VAL A 167 6.30 17.46 -19.41
CA VAL A 167 6.20 16.16 -18.72
C VAL A 167 6.40 16.32 -17.20
N GLU A 168 7.22 17.26 -16.76
CA GLU A 168 7.57 17.45 -15.36
C GLU A 168 6.56 18.30 -14.57
N SER A 169 6.02 19.36 -15.16
CA SER A 169 5.28 20.42 -14.46
C SER A 169 3.84 20.61 -14.91
N ASN A 170 3.45 20.13 -16.11
CA ASN A 170 2.10 20.37 -16.61
C ASN A 170 1.07 19.53 -15.84
N LYS A 171 0.16 20.21 -15.14
CA LYS A 171 -0.87 19.57 -14.29
C LYS A 171 -1.74 18.58 -15.06
N VAL A 172 -2.11 18.89 -16.30
CA VAL A 172 -2.93 18.01 -17.14
C VAL A 172 -2.11 16.81 -17.58
N PHE A 173 -0.88 17.00 -18.07
CA PHE A 173 0.01 15.91 -18.47
C PHE A 173 0.22 14.91 -17.32
N ARG A 174 0.55 15.44 -16.14
CA ARG A 174 0.81 14.65 -14.93
C ARG A 174 -0.43 13.90 -14.44
N PHE A 175 -1.62 14.47 -14.62
CA PHE A 175 -2.88 13.82 -14.29
C PHE A 175 -3.20 12.71 -15.29
N THR A 176 -3.13 13.00 -16.59
CA THR A 176 -3.43 12.05 -17.67
C THR A 176 -2.50 10.85 -17.66
N TYR A 177 -1.21 11.05 -17.47
CA TYR A 177 -0.20 9.99 -17.55
C TYR A 177 0.40 9.61 -16.19
N LYS A 178 -0.33 9.85 -15.09
CA LYS A 178 0.14 9.65 -13.70
C LYS A 178 0.87 8.32 -13.45
N ARG A 179 0.41 7.23 -14.06
CA ARG A 179 0.98 5.87 -13.91
C ARG A 179 2.26 5.62 -14.70
N ASN A 180 2.43 6.31 -15.84
CA ASN A 180 3.61 6.20 -16.70
C ASN A 180 4.55 7.41 -16.57
N LEU A 181 4.26 8.33 -15.65
CA LEU A 181 4.93 9.63 -15.54
C LEU A 181 6.43 9.50 -15.29
N SER A 182 6.84 8.54 -14.44
CA SER A 182 8.25 8.23 -14.19
C SER A 182 8.95 7.75 -15.46
N LYS A 183 8.34 6.81 -16.18
CA LYS A 183 8.87 6.26 -17.44
C LYS A 183 8.92 7.32 -18.55
N MET A 184 7.92 8.19 -18.63
CA MET A 184 7.88 9.32 -19.57
C MET A 184 8.97 10.36 -19.29
N ARG A 185 9.30 10.61 -18.02
CA ARG A 185 10.43 11.46 -17.64
C ARG A 185 11.76 10.84 -18.04
N SER A 186 11.98 9.58 -17.69
CA SER A 186 13.19 8.84 -18.07
C SER A 186 13.36 8.79 -19.59
N ALA A 187 12.28 8.56 -20.33
CA ALA A 187 12.27 8.63 -21.79
C ALA A 187 12.75 10.01 -22.31
N MET A 188 12.18 11.10 -21.81
CA MET A 188 12.62 12.42 -22.24
C MET A 188 14.06 12.75 -21.84
N GLN A 189 14.54 12.23 -20.71
CA GLN A 189 15.94 12.35 -20.30
C GLN A 189 16.88 11.59 -21.26
N PHE A 190 16.55 10.36 -21.68
CA PHE A 190 17.33 9.63 -22.68
C PHE A 190 17.43 10.39 -24.00
N TYR A 191 16.32 10.97 -24.46
CA TYR A 191 16.30 11.71 -25.73
C TYR A 191 17.06 13.03 -25.63
N TYR A 192 16.90 13.76 -24.52
CA TYR A 192 17.67 14.99 -24.27
C TYR A 192 19.17 14.72 -24.16
N ARG A 193 19.57 13.62 -23.49
CA ARG A 193 20.97 13.18 -23.39
C ARG A 193 21.55 12.87 -24.77
N PHE A 194 20.84 12.07 -25.57
CA PHE A 194 21.25 11.75 -26.93
C PHE A 194 21.47 13.02 -27.78
N MET A 195 20.53 13.96 -27.73
CA MET A 195 20.63 15.23 -28.48
C MET A 195 21.77 16.14 -28.00
N LYS A 196 22.17 16.03 -26.72
CA LYS A 196 23.32 16.74 -26.16
C LYS A 196 24.66 16.10 -26.54
N GLU A 197 24.69 14.77 -26.65
CA GLU A 197 25.86 13.98 -27.06
C GLU A 197 26.11 14.02 -28.57
N HIS A 198 25.09 14.38 -29.36
CA HIS A 198 25.13 14.51 -30.82
C HIS A 198 24.82 15.93 -31.30
N PRO A 199 25.67 16.93 -30.97
CA PRO A 199 25.45 18.34 -31.33
C PRO A 199 25.42 18.60 -32.85
N GLU A 200 25.92 17.69 -33.68
CA GLU A 200 25.79 17.70 -35.14
C GLU A 200 24.34 17.53 -35.64
N LEU A 201 23.44 17.01 -34.79
CA LEU A 201 22.01 16.86 -35.09
C LEU A 201 21.19 18.10 -34.67
N LEU A 202 21.82 19.10 -34.04
CA LEU A 202 21.19 20.34 -33.63
C LEU A 202 21.40 21.43 -34.69
N ASP A 203 20.37 22.23 -34.94
CA ASP A 203 20.50 23.40 -35.82
C ASP A 203 21.38 24.46 -35.12
N GLN A 204 22.58 24.70 -35.66
CA GLN A 204 23.45 25.76 -35.16
C GLN A 204 22.85 27.13 -35.53
N ALA A 205 22.27 27.80 -34.53
CA ALA A 205 21.98 29.22 -34.64
C ALA A 205 23.30 30.02 -34.61
N ILE A 206 23.63 30.64 -35.74
CA ILE A 206 24.69 31.64 -35.86
C ILE A 206 24.36 32.84 -34.94
N PRO A 207 25.29 33.32 -34.10
CA PRO A 207 25.09 34.46 -33.21
C PRO A 207 25.53 35.80 -33.84
N GLU A 208 24.78 36.88 -33.62
CA GLU A 208 25.26 38.25 -33.84
C GLU A 208 25.18 39.12 -32.56
N LYS A 209 26.38 39.40 -32.02
CA LYS A 209 26.93 40.65 -31.38
C LYS A 209 26.24 41.20 -30.09
N SER A 210 26.94 41.63 -29.02
CA SER A 210 28.33 42.12 -28.87
C SER A 210 28.85 42.15 -27.40
N ALA A 211 30.17 41.99 -27.28
CA ALA A 211 31.16 42.55 -26.31
C ALA A 211 31.03 42.32 -24.78
N GLY A 212 32.06 41.92 -24.02
CA GLY A 212 33.47 41.60 -24.32
C GLY A 212 34.32 41.36 -23.04
N LYS A 213 35.55 40.84 -23.26
CA LYS A 213 36.73 40.66 -22.35
C LYS A 213 36.58 39.57 -21.26
N SER A 214 37.53 38.67 -20.98
CA SER A 214 38.95 38.47 -21.32
C SER A 214 39.39 37.04 -20.92
N ALA A 215 40.31 36.41 -21.67
CA ALA A 215 40.91 35.07 -21.47
C ALA A 215 42.01 35.04 -20.37
N PRO A 216 42.87 34.00 -20.19
CA PRO A 216 42.92 32.60 -20.66
C PRO A 216 43.13 31.58 -19.48
N VAL A 217 43.19 30.25 -19.64
CA VAL A 217 44.39 29.41 -19.89
C VAL A 217 43.92 27.93 -19.87
N LYS A 218 43.94 27.22 -21.02
CA LYS A 218 44.89 26.15 -21.42
C LYS A 218 45.00 24.96 -20.45
N ALA A 219 44.50 23.78 -20.83
CA ALA A 219 45.21 22.68 -21.52
C ALA A 219 45.59 21.59 -20.48
N LYS A 220 45.57 20.27 -20.72
CA LYS A 220 45.67 19.40 -21.91
C LYS A 220 45.26 17.98 -21.39
N LEU A 221 44.31 17.27 -22.01
CA LEU A 221 44.45 16.27 -23.10
C LEU A 221 45.23 14.99 -22.74
N ALA A 222 44.56 13.83 -22.86
CA ALA A 222 44.95 12.61 -23.61
C ALA A 222 44.06 11.43 -23.14
N GLU A 223 43.08 10.96 -23.92
CA GLU A 223 43.17 9.94 -25.00
C GLU A 223 43.60 8.53 -24.56
N LEU A 224 42.60 7.65 -24.48
CA LEU A 224 42.47 6.29 -25.07
C LEU A 224 43.75 5.50 -25.40
N THR A 225 43.79 4.22 -24.99
CA THR A 225 43.66 3.04 -25.87
C THR A 225 43.80 1.70 -25.09
N PRO A 226 43.41 0.54 -25.69
CA PRO A 226 42.85 -0.63 -24.99
C PRO A 226 43.70 -1.92 -25.13
N GLU A 227 43.10 -3.05 -24.71
CA GLU A 227 43.38 -4.48 -25.01
C GLU A 227 43.87 -5.35 -23.84
N LEU A 228 43.11 -6.41 -23.50
CA LEU A 228 43.42 -7.78 -23.96
C LEU A 228 42.35 -8.81 -23.52
N VAL A 229 42.21 -9.81 -24.37
CA VAL A 229 41.15 -10.82 -24.44
C VAL A 229 41.69 -12.20 -24.01
N LYS A 230 40.80 -13.00 -23.40
CA LYS A 230 40.67 -14.49 -23.38
C LYS A 230 41.27 -15.36 -22.24
N GLN A 231 40.33 -16.18 -21.73
CA GLN A 231 40.38 -17.62 -21.39
C GLN A 231 40.79 -18.06 -19.98
N ARG A 232 39.82 -18.67 -19.26
CA ARG A 232 39.84 -20.11 -18.95
C ARG A 232 38.47 -20.60 -18.44
N GLU A 233 37.94 -21.61 -19.13
CA GLU A 233 36.82 -22.45 -18.68
C GLU A 233 37.29 -23.47 -17.61
N MET A 234 36.29 -23.97 -16.88
CA MET A 234 36.24 -25.18 -16.03
C MET A 234 36.86 -25.14 -14.63
N ALA A 235 35.99 -24.99 -13.63
CA ALA A 235 36.00 -25.81 -12.41
C ALA A 235 34.59 -25.92 -11.85
N VAL A 236 34.00 -27.11 -11.95
CA VAL A 236 32.83 -27.52 -11.17
C VAL A 236 33.32 -27.87 -9.77
N SER A 237 32.77 -27.23 -8.73
CA SER A 237 32.68 -27.84 -7.40
C SER A 237 31.49 -27.29 -6.62
N SER A 238 30.53 -28.18 -6.39
CA SER A 238 29.58 -28.27 -5.27
C SER A 238 29.70 -27.24 -4.13
N ALA A 239 28.62 -26.49 -3.89
CA ALA A 239 28.31 -25.94 -2.57
C ALA A 239 26.78 -25.77 -2.40
N VAL A 240 26.22 -26.63 -1.56
CA VAL A 240 24.97 -26.55 -0.78
C VAL A 240 24.01 -25.39 -1.10
N ASP A 241 22.82 -25.74 -1.59
CA ASP A 241 21.64 -24.88 -1.68
C ASP A 241 21.40 -24.16 -0.35
N THR A 242 21.71 -22.86 -0.30
CA THR A 242 21.38 -22.02 0.84
C THR A 242 20.16 -21.21 0.41
N ALA A 243 19.01 -21.43 1.04
CA ALA A 243 17.76 -20.77 0.69
C ALA A 243 17.89 -19.24 0.77
N VAL A 244 18.06 -18.58 -0.39
CA VAL A 244 18.09 -17.13 -0.54
C VAL A 244 16.65 -16.62 -0.49
N ASN A 245 16.35 -15.69 0.41
CA ASN A 245 15.02 -15.11 0.59
C ASN A 245 14.98 -13.71 -0.04
N ARG A 246 13.89 -13.37 -0.73
CA ARG A 246 13.65 -12.02 -1.27
C ARG A 246 12.87 -11.17 -0.27
N ILE A 247 13.20 -9.88 -0.16
CA ILE A 247 12.41 -8.93 0.62
C ILE A 247 11.10 -8.62 -0.11
N ASP A 248 10.01 -8.69 0.65
CA ASP A 248 8.72 -8.13 0.27
C ASP A 248 8.51 -6.80 1.02
N PHE A 249 8.60 -5.68 0.30
CA PHE A 249 8.38 -4.35 0.87
C PHE A 249 6.90 -4.07 1.19
N THR A 250 5.96 -4.85 0.66
CA THR A 250 4.54 -4.75 1.05
C THR A 250 4.31 -5.30 2.46
N ASN A 251 5.08 -6.32 2.86
CA ASN A 251 4.99 -6.97 4.16
C ASN A 251 6.38 -7.33 4.73
N VAL A 252 7.08 -6.33 5.27
CA VAL A 252 8.43 -6.50 5.84
C VAL A 252 8.35 -7.28 7.15
N GLN A 253 8.78 -8.55 7.13
CA GLN A 253 8.93 -9.38 8.33
C GLN A 253 10.20 -9.00 9.13
N SER A 254 10.35 -9.53 10.34
CA SER A 254 11.56 -9.28 11.14
C SER A 254 12.81 -9.82 10.45
N LEU A 255 13.77 -8.92 10.20
CA LEU A 255 15.07 -9.22 9.59
C LEU A 255 16.18 -9.41 10.64
N ALA A 256 15.81 -9.81 11.86
CA ALA A 256 16.80 -10.11 12.89
C ALA A 256 17.65 -11.34 12.50
N PHE A 257 18.96 -11.27 12.73
CA PHE A 257 19.92 -12.34 12.42
C PHE A 257 20.03 -12.71 10.92
N THR A 258 19.67 -11.79 10.02
CA THR A 258 19.84 -11.95 8.57
C THR A 258 20.96 -11.06 8.04
N GLN A 259 21.42 -11.35 6.83
CA GLN A 259 22.32 -10.49 6.07
C GLN A 259 21.86 -10.40 4.60
N PRO A 260 21.85 -9.21 3.99
CA PRO A 260 21.59 -9.09 2.56
C PRO A 260 22.78 -9.69 1.78
N THR A 261 22.50 -10.16 0.57
CA THR A 261 23.48 -10.81 -0.30
C THR A 261 23.67 -10.03 -1.60
N GLU A 262 22.56 -9.58 -2.18
CA GLU A 262 22.51 -8.90 -3.46
C GLU A 262 21.25 -8.03 -3.54
N PHE A 263 21.32 -6.98 -4.36
CA PHE A 263 20.16 -6.19 -4.69
C PHE A 263 20.28 -5.68 -6.14
N SER A 264 19.13 -5.47 -6.78
CA SER A 264 19.03 -4.84 -8.08
C SER A 264 18.10 -3.64 -7.97
N TYR A 265 18.41 -2.60 -8.75
CA TYR A 265 17.63 -1.37 -8.81
C TYR A 265 17.36 -1.04 -10.27
N PHE A 266 16.08 -0.89 -10.64
CA PHE A 266 15.59 -0.85 -12.02
C PHE A 266 16.08 -1.98 -12.93
N GLY A 267 16.33 -3.16 -12.34
CA GLY A 267 16.83 -4.34 -13.06
C GLY A 267 18.33 -4.34 -13.32
N GLU A 268 19.06 -3.31 -12.91
CA GLU A 268 20.53 -3.31 -12.89
C GLU A 268 21.03 -3.98 -11.61
N GLU A 269 21.75 -5.09 -11.75
CA GLU A 269 22.42 -5.75 -10.62
C GLU A 269 23.52 -4.84 -10.05
N GLN A 270 23.43 -4.55 -8.75
CA GLN A 270 24.39 -3.71 -8.06
C GLN A 270 25.45 -4.55 -7.34
N ALA A 271 26.53 -3.90 -6.87
CA ALA A 271 27.63 -4.59 -6.20
C ALA A 271 27.14 -5.42 -4.99
N LYS A 272 27.74 -6.60 -4.78
CA LYS A 272 27.38 -7.48 -3.65
C LYS A 272 27.51 -6.74 -2.32
N VAL A 273 26.47 -6.85 -1.49
CA VAL A 273 26.38 -6.25 -0.16
C VAL A 273 26.51 -7.33 0.90
N ASN A 274 27.14 -7.01 2.03
CA ASN A 274 27.35 -7.97 3.12
C ASN A 274 26.72 -7.55 4.46
N SER A 275 26.09 -6.38 4.50
CA SER A 275 25.38 -5.86 5.68
C SER A 275 24.20 -4.97 5.29
N TRP A 276 23.20 -4.92 6.16
CA TRP A 276 22.02 -4.07 5.98
C TRP A 276 22.37 -2.59 5.90
N THR A 277 23.38 -2.14 6.63
CA THR A 277 23.89 -0.76 6.56
C THR A 277 24.50 -0.45 5.19
N GLN A 278 25.29 -1.37 4.62
CA GLN A 278 25.89 -1.16 3.29
C GLN A 278 24.82 -1.12 2.21
N LEU A 279 23.84 -2.03 2.27
CA LEU A 279 22.67 -2.00 1.40
C LEU A 279 21.95 -0.64 1.51
N TYR A 280 21.72 -0.16 2.73
CA TYR A 280 20.98 1.08 2.94
C TYR A 280 21.67 2.28 2.30
N VAL A 281 22.99 2.42 2.51
CA VAL A 281 23.79 3.49 1.89
C VAL A 281 23.74 3.41 0.37
N GLN A 282 23.86 2.21 -0.22
CA GLN A 282 23.87 2.07 -1.67
C GLN A 282 22.50 2.31 -2.30
N VAL A 283 21.42 1.84 -1.69
CA VAL A 283 20.05 2.12 -2.15
C VAL A 283 19.74 3.62 -2.05
N VAL A 284 20.15 4.28 -0.96
CA VAL A 284 19.99 5.73 -0.82
C VAL A 284 20.84 6.47 -1.87
N ASN A 285 22.03 5.99 -2.20
CA ASN A 285 22.84 6.59 -3.27
C ASN A 285 22.14 6.48 -4.64
N CYS A 286 21.60 5.30 -4.98
CA CYS A 286 20.83 5.12 -6.21
C CYS A 286 19.62 6.07 -6.27
N LEU A 287 18.88 6.20 -5.16
CA LEU A 287 17.75 7.12 -5.07
C LEU A 287 18.17 8.59 -5.10
N LEU A 288 19.34 8.93 -4.57
CA LEU A 288 19.88 10.30 -4.58
C LEU A 288 20.34 10.70 -5.99
N ASP A 289 20.90 9.76 -6.75
CA ASP A 289 21.31 9.97 -8.13
C ASP A 289 20.08 10.23 -9.03
N ASP A 290 18.99 9.48 -8.83
CA ASP A 290 17.77 9.59 -9.65
C ASP A 290 16.79 10.68 -9.17
N TYR A 291 16.72 10.92 -7.86
CA TYR A 291 15.75 11.82 -7.21
C TYR A 291 16.40 12.83 -6.26
N PRO A 292 17.46 13.57 -6.68
CA PRO A 292 18.20 14.44 -5.78
C PRO A 292 17.31 15.49 -5.12
N GLY A 293 16.40 16.13 -5.88
CA GLY A 293 15.51 17.15 -5.34
C GLY A 293 14.57 16.64 -4.23
N VAL A 294 14.14 15.37 -4.30
CA VAL A 294 13.30 14.76 -3.27
C VAL A 294 14.14 14.54 -2.01
N LEU A 295 15.28 13.86 -2.11
CA LEU A 295 16.09 13.53 -0.94
C LEU A 295 16.72 14.79 -0.28
N HIS A 296 17.15 15.77 -1.06
CA HIS A 296 17.66 17.04 -0.53
C HIS A 296 16.59 17.84 0.21
N SER A 297 15.30 17.71 -0.14
CA SER A 297 14.20 18.36 0.60
C SER A 297 13.99 17.80 2.01
N TYR A 298 14.62 16.66 2.33
CA TYR A 298 14.61 16.01 3.64
C TYR A 298 15.92 16.17 4.42
N ILE A 299 16.84 17.04 3.98
CA ILE A 299 18.02 17.42 4.78
C ILE A 299 17.55 18.02 6.11
N ASN A 300 18.17 17.58 7.21
CA ASN A 300 17.83 17.95 8.59
C ASN A 300 16.40 17.57 8.99
N ARG A 301 15.86 16.49 8.41
CA ARG A 301 14.52 15.95 8.71
C ARG A 301 14.54 14.44 8.90
N ASN A 302 13.51 13.94 9.57
CA ASN A 302 13.23 12.51 9.69
C ASN A 302 12.23 12.09 8.60
N ILE A 303 12.50 10.99 7.91
CA ILE A 303 11.67 10.46 6.81
C ILE A 303 10.30 9.98 7.33
N GLY A 304 10.23 9.57 8.60
CA GLY A 304 9.00 9.15 9.28
C GLY A 304 8.23 10.28 9.98
N GLY A 305 8.68 11.53 9.90
CA GLY A 305 7.98 12.69 10.46
C GLY A 305 8.13 12.90 11.98
N ARG A 306 8.74 11.97 12.72
CA ARG A 306 9.06 12.10 14.16
C ARG A 306 10.41 11.45 14.47
N GLY A 307 11.24 12.07 15.33
CA GLY A 307 12.52 11.53 15.77
C GLY A 307 13.77 12.22 15.17
N ARG A 308 14.96 11.65 15.41
CA ARG A 308 16.27 12.18 14.96
C ARG A 308 16.36 12.25 13.43
N TYR A 309 17.22 13.14 12.91
CA TYR A 309 17.38 13.34 11.47
C TYR A 309 17.87 12.07 10.77
N ASP A 310 17.23 11.72 9.66
CA ASP A 310 17.65 10.59 8.83
C ASP A 310 18.70 11.04 7.79
N PHE A 311 18.60 12.30 7.34
CA PHE A 311 19.57 12.96 6.46
C PHE A 311 20.04 14.28 7.05
N THR A 312 21.31 14.63 6.85
CA THR A 312 21.89 15.92 7.25
C THR A 312 22.96 16.38 6.25
N ASP A 313 23.22 17.69 6.24
CA ASP A 313 24.41 18.28 5.64
C ASP A 313 25.60 18.21 6.63
N GLU A 314 26.77 18.71 6.22
CA GLU A 314 27.99 18.72 7.04
C GLU A 314 27.83 19.48 8.37
N THR A 315 26.90 20.45 8.45
CA THR A 315 26.68 21.26 9.65
C THR A 315 25.88 20.52 10.72
N GLY A 316 24.97 19.62 10.34
CA GLY A 316 24.17 18.83 11.27
C GLY A 316 24.73 17.43 11.59
N MET A 317 25.88 17.05 11.02
CA MET A 317 26.50 15.72 11.19
C MET A 317 26.77 15.35 12.65
N SER A 318 27.13 16.32 13.50
CA SER A 318 27.39 16.11 14.93
C SER A 318 26.16 15.68 15.74
N ASN A 319 24.96 15.84 15.18
CA ASN A 319 23.69 15.45 15.82
C ASN A 319 23.26 14.00 15.48
N MET A 320 24.00 13.29 14.62
CA MET A 320 23.77 11.88 14.28
C MET A 320 24.58 10.94 15.17
N THR A 321 24.07 9.74 15.40
CA THR A 321 24.70 8.69 16.21
C THR A 321 25.71 7.88 15.41
N ALA A 322 25.39 7.53 14.16
CA ALA A 322 26.32 6.87 13.24
C ALA A 322 26.18 7.43 11.80
N PRO A 323 26.63 8.68 11.56
CA PRO A 323 26.57 9.29 10.25
C PRO A 323 27.45 8.53 9.24
N LYS A 324 26.89 8.22 8.07
CA LYS A 324 27.62 7.71 6.90
C LYS A 324 27.47 8.69 5.76
N LYS A 325 28.61 9.14 5.23
CA LYS A 325 28.65 9.97 4.02
C LYS A 325 28.15 9.16 2.83
N VAL A 326 27.16 9.67 2.12
CA VAL A 326 26.64 9.08 0.86
C VAL A 326 27.28 9.82 -0.33
N GLN A 327 27.17 11.16 -0.33
CA GLN A 327 27.79 12.07 -1.31
C GLN A 327 28.33 13.33 -0.61
N ASP A 328 28.96 14.23 -1.37
CA ASP A 328 29.45 15.51 -0.83
C ASP A 328 28.30 16.33 -0.23
N ASN A 329 28.49 16.73 1.03
CA ASN A 329 27.49 17.45 1.83
C ASN A 329 26.15 16.69 2.05
N PHE A 330 26.14 15.36 2.00
CA PHE A 330 24.96 14.54 2.29
C PHE A 330 25.32 13.31 3.16
N TYR A 331 24.79 13.28 4.40
CA TYR A 331 25.06 12.24 5.40
C TYR A 331 23.77 11.53 5.82
N LEU A 332 23.87 10.22 6.04
CA LEU A 332 22.77 9.31 6.38
C LEU A 332 22.97 8.68 7.76
N GLU A 333 21.93 8.66 8.60
CA GLU A 333 21.96 7.94 9.89
C GLU A 333 21.88 6.43 9.67
N THR A 334 22.79 5.68 10.29
CA THR A 334 22.90 4.23 10.11
C THR A 334 22.82 3.41 11.38
N ASN A 335 22.68 4.03 12.56
CA ASN A 335 22.44 3.33 13.83
C ASN A 335 20.97 2.88 13.97
N ILE A 336 20.53 2.00 13.08
CA ILE A 336 19.14 1.52 12.96
C ILE A 336 19.10 0.02 12.68
N SER A 337 18.04 -0.66 13.13
CA SER A 337 17.93 -2.11 12.99
C SER A 337 17.71 -2.53 11.53
N ALA A 338 18.04 -3.78 11.17
CA ALA A 338 17.81 -4.32 9.82
C ALA A 338 16.35 -4.22 9.36
N THR A 339 15.40 -4.37 10.29
CA THR A 339 13.96 -4.27 9.99
C THR A 339 13.57 -2.81 9.75
N ASP A 340 14.11 -1.89 10.54
CA ASP A 340 13.84 -0.45 10.37
C ASP A 340 14.51 0.12 9.11
N ILE A 341 15.68 -0.40 8.74
CA ILE A 341 16.35 -0.09 7.45
C ILE A 341 15.41 -0.44 6.29
N ALA A 342 14.86 -1.66 6.24
CA ALA A 342 13.92 -2.05 5.20
C ALA A 342 12.64 -1.20 5.21
N GLY A 343 12.15 -0.83 6.40
CA GLY A 343 11.02 0.09 6.55
C GLY A 343 11.31 1.51 6.06
N LYS A 344 12.53 2.03 6.25
CA LYS A 344 12.96 3.34 5.75
C LYS A 344 13.17 3.32 4.25
N ILE A 345 13.78 2.26 3.70
CA ILE A 345 13.89 2.06 2.25
C ILE A 345 12.50 2.06 1.61
N LYS A 346 11.52 1.34 2.18
CA LYS A 346 10.13 1.37 1.69
C LYS A 346 9.57 2.79 1.63
N LYS A 347 9.69 3.56 2.72
CA LYS A 347 9.22 4.95 2.76
C LYS A 347 9.93 5.84 1.73
N LEU A 348 11.22 5.62 1.51
CA LEU A 348 11.97 6.35 0.50
C LEU A 348 11.51 6.01 -0.92
N LEU A 349 11.22 4.74 -1.20
CA LEU A 349 10.60 4.32 -2.46
C LEU A 349 9.23 4.99 -2.63
N ASP A 350 8.40 5.03 -1.59
CA ASP A 350 7.09 5.71 -1.62
C ASP A 350 7.25 7.22 -1.90
N LEU A 351 8.20 7.89 -1.22
CA LEU A 351 8.47 9.32 -1.38
C LEU A 351 9.04 9.66 -2.77
N CYS A 352 9.89 8.78 -3.31
CA CYS A 352 10.42 8.91 -4.66
C CYS A 352 9.43 8.40 -5.74
N ASN A 353 8.28 7.85 -5.30
CA ASN A 353 7.26 7.24 -6.15
C ASN A 353 7.84 6.15 -7.08
N VAL A 354 8.69 5.29 -6.50
CA VAL A 354 9.30 4.12 -7.12
C VAL A 354 8.50 2.88 -6.72
N ASP A 355 7.91 2.18 -7.69
CA ASP A 355 7.19 0.93 -7.40
C ASP A 355 8.15 -0.13 -6.83
N TYR A 356 7.71 -0.90 -5.83
CA TYR A 356 8.55 -1.89 -5.13
C TYR A 356 9.12 -2.99 -6.04
N GLU A 357 8.55 -3.20 -7.24
CA GLU A 357 9.09 -4.11 -8.25
C GLU A 357 10.47 -3.64 -8.79
N ASN A 358 10.80 -2.36 -8.65
CA ASN A 358 12.04 -1.78 -9.18
C ASN A 358 13.22 -1.81 -8.18
N LEU A 359 13.02 -2.34 -6.97
CA LEU A 359 14.11 -2.63 -6.04
C LEU A 359 13.97 -4.08 -5.55
N GLU A 360 14.82 -4.98 -6.04
CA GLU A 360 14.87 -6.35 -5.54
C GLU A 360 16.01 -6.49 -4.55
N VAL A 361 15.74 -7.02 -3.36
CA VAL A 361 16.77 -7.29 -2.36
C VAL A 361 16.67 -8.73 -1.90
N TYR A 362 17.80 -9.43 -1.90
CA TYR A 362 17.91 -10.81 -1.48
C TYR A 362 18.78 -10.91 -0.21
N TYR A 363 18.43 -11.86 0.68
CA TYR A 363 19.08 -12.03 1.97
C TYR A 363 19.07 -13.48 2.45
N GLN A 364 19.95 -13.79 3.40
CA GLN A 364 20.04 -15.12 4.03
C GLN A 364 20.09 -15.01 5.57
N LYS A 365 19.65 -16.08 6.25
CA LYS A 365 19.83 -16.20 7.71
C LYS A 365 21.29 -16.53 8.01
N ARG A 366 21.88 -15.90 9.03
CA ARG A 366 23.24 -16.26 9.48
C ARG A 366 23.23 -17.70 9.99
N GLY A 367 24.04 -18.56 9.38
CA GLY A 367 24.16 -19.97 9.77
C GLY A 367 24.63 -20.12 11.22
N SER A 368 23.87 -20.88 12.01
CA SER A 368 24.28 -21.34 13.33
C SER A 368 25.23 -22.53 13.17
N THR A 369 26.46 -22.41 13.65
CA THR A 369 27.25 -23.58 14.04
C THR A 369 26.58 -24.23 15.25
N ALA A 370 26.19 -25.49 15.12
CA ALA A 370 25.46 -26.27 16.13
C ALA A 370 26.34 -26.60 17.35
N PRO A 371 25.72 -26.99 18.48
CA PRO A 371 26.01 -28.33 19.00
C PRO A 371 24.76 -29.20 19.23
N LEU A 372 24.82 -30.37 18.59
CA LEU A 372 24.47 -31.73 19.03
C LEU A 372 23.05 -32.09 19.54
N THR A 373 22.46 -33.02 18.78
CA THR A 373 21.20 -33.76 18.91
C THR A 373 21.22 -34.87 19.97
N ILE A 374 20.09 -35.13 20.64
CA ILE A 374 19.63 -36.47 21.12
C ILE A 374 18.08 -36.56 20.90
N PRO A 375 17.49 -37.75 20.60
CA PRO A 375 16.35 -37.88 19.68
C PRO A 375 14.99 -38.33 20.29
N THR A 376 13.89 -37.91 19.63
CA THR A 376 12.52 -38.51 19.42
C THR A 376 11.71 -39.08 20.62
N PRO A 377 10.36 -38.93 20.69
CA PRO A 377 9.44 -39.59 19.73
C PRO A 377 8.12 -38.87 19.35
N ARG A 378 7.47 -39.46 18.33
CA ARG A 378 6.12 -39.19 17.82
C ARG A 378 5.03 -39.77 18.75
N THR A 379 3.77 -39.49 18.36
CA THR A 379 2.45 -39.97 18.83
C THR A 379 1.94 -39.36 20.15
N ASP A 380 0.68 -38.93 20.34
CA ASP A 380 -0.57 -39.01 19.58
C ASP A 380 -1.53 -37.87 20.00
N ASN A 381 -2.49 -37.57 19.13
CA ASN A 381 -3.61 -36.64 19.38
C ASN A 381 -4.57 -37.17 20.45
N SER A 382 -4.87 -36.35 21.48
CA SER A 382 -6.23 -36.15 22.05
C SER A 382 -6.24 -35.16 23.23
N THR A 383 -5.83 -33.90 23.03
CA THR A 383 -6.06 -32.80 24.02
C THR A 383 -6.14 -31.39 23.38
N ALA A 384 -5.98 -31.27 22.06
CA ALA A 384 -5.77 -29.98 21.38
C ALA A 384 -6.97 -29.00 21.41
N SER A 385 -8.17 -29.46 21.76
CA SER A 385 -9.38 -28.62 21.78
C SER A 385 -9.43 -27.68 23.00
N SER A 386 -9.00 -28.12 24.20
CA SER A 386 -9.09 -27.29 25.41
C SER A 386 -7.97 -26.24 25.53
N SER A 387 -6.73 -26.58 25.12
CA SER A 387 -5.60 -25.65 25.15
C SER A 387 -5.81 -24.46 24.21
N LYS A 388 -6.50 -24.64 23.08
CA LYS A 388 -6.75 -23.59 22.10
C LYS A 388 -7.79 -22.61 22.63
N SER A 389 -8.86 -23.13 23.25
CA SER A 389 -9.89 -22.34 23.92
C SER A 389 -9.34 -21.49 25.08
N ILE A 390 -8.45 -22.04 25.91
CA ILE A 390 -7.86 -21.30 27.05
C ILE A 390 -6.89 -20.20 26.57
N LYS A 391 -6.11 -20.47 25.52
CA LYS A 391 -5.22 -19.46 24.90
C LYS A 391 -6.05 -18.30 24.32
N GLU A 392 -7.16 -18.61 23.66
CA GLU A 392 -8.09 -17.60 23.13
C GLU A 392 -8.75 -16.77 24.25
N GLN A 393 -9.12 -17.39 25.38
CA GLN A 393 -9.68 -16.68 26.53
C GLN A 393 -8.66 -15.73 27.18
N PHE A 394 -7.41 -16.17 27.34
CA PHE A 394 -6.32 -15.30 27.82
C PHE A 394 -6.03 -14.13 26.86
N ILE A 395 -6.05 -14.39 25.54
CA ILE A 395 -5.89 -13.36 24.50
C ILE A 395 -7.00 -12.32 24.59
N ARG A 396 -8.27 -12.76 24.67
CA ARG A 396 -9.43 -11.85 24.81
C ARG A 396 -9.36 -11.02 26.08
N TRP A 397 -8.98 -11.63 27.21
CA TRP A 397 -8.78 -10.91 28.46
C TRP A 397 -7.71 -9.82 28.31
N MET A 398 -6.56 -10.13 27.70
CA MET A 398 -5.52 -9.11 27.49
C MET A 398 -5.97 -7.99 26.53
N GLN A 399 -6.74 -8.30 25.49
CA GLN A 399 -7.34 -7.28 24.60
C GLN A 399 -8.30 -6.37 25.35
N GLN A 400 -9.18 -6.93 26.19
CA GLN A 400 -10.14 -6.18 27.01
C GLN A 400 -9.45 -5.30 28.05
N THR A 401 -8.27 -5.72 28.54
CA THR A 401 -7.44 -4.90 29.44
C THR A 401 -6.57 -3.85 28.71
N GLY A 402 -6.69 -3.72 27.39
CA GLY A 402 -6.07 -2.64 26.60
C GLY A 402 -4.67 -2.92 26.04
N PHE A 403 -4.20 -4.17 26.01
CA PHE A 403 -2.88 -4.48 25.43
C PHE A 403 -2.93 -4.54 23.90
N ALA A 404 -1.91 -3.97 23.24
CA ALA A 404 -1.74 -4.04 21.79
C ALA A 404 -1.55 -5.50 21.29
N THR A 405 -2.08 -5.80 20.10
CA THR A 405 -2.04 -7.15 19.49
C THR A 405 -0.61 -7.70 19.34
N GLY A 406 0.37 -6.82 19.08
CA GLY A 406 1.80 -7.18 19.03
C GLY A 406 2.33 -7.69 20.37
N THR A 407 1.99 -6.99 21.46
CA THR A 407 2.34 -7.37 22.84
C THR A 407 1.67 -8.67 23.26
N ILE A 408 0.40 -8.86 22.88
CA ILE A 408 -0.34 -10.09 23.16
C ILE A 408 0.32 -11.31 22.51
N ARG A 409 0.63 -11.23 21.21
CA ARG A 409 1.33 -12.30 20.49
C ARG A 409 2.71 -12.57 21.09
N SER A 410 3.41 -11.51 21.50
CA SER A 410 4.70 -11.60 22.17
C SER A 410 4.62 -12.35 23.49
N TYR A 411 3.62 -12.08 24.33
CA TYR A 411 3.44 -12.73 25.63
C TYR A 411 2.96 -14.18 25.50
N VAL A 412 2.04 -14.47 24.57
CA VAL A 412 1.60 -15.85 24.30
C VAL A 412 2.78 -16.72 23.87
N THR A 413 3.65 -16.18 23.00
CA THR A 413 4.88 -16.87 22.58
C THR A 413 5.84 -17.08 23.75
N ALA A 414 6.00 -16.07 24.62
CA ALA A 414 6.88 -16.16 25.79
C ALA A 414 6.41 -17.21 26.80
N ILE A 415 5.10 -17.33 27.04
CA ILE A 415 4.54 -18.38 27.91
C ILE A 415 4.76 -19.76 27.29
N GLY A 416 4.59 -19.91 25.97
CA GLY A 416 4.87 -21.17 25.27
C GLY A 416 6.35 -21.58 25.36
N GLN A 417 7.27 -20.62 25.21
CA GLN A 417 8.71 -20.85 25.38
C GLN A 417 9.08 -21.17 26.83
N SER A 418 8.45 -20.51 27.80
CA SER A 418 8.66 -20.80 29.22
C SER A 418 8.12 -22.17 29.63
N SER A 419 7.03 -22.63 29.00
CA SER A 419 6.50 -23.98 29.18
C SER A 419 7.49 -25.04 28.70
N LYS A 420 8.13 -24.81 27.54
CA LYS A 420 9.19 -25.70 27.03
C LYS A 420 10.41 -25.71 27.95
N ALA A 421 10.85 -24.54 28.41
CA ALA A 421 11.95 -24.44 29.36
C ALA A 421 11.63 -25.13 30.70
N ALA A 422 10.40 -24.99 31.21
CA ALA A 422 9.98 -25.65 32.43
C ALA A 422 10.04 -27.18 32.30
N ASN A 423 9.67 -27.71 31.13
CA ASN A 423 9.75 -29.13 30.84
C ASN A 423 11.22 -29.59 30.70
N GLU A 424 12.02 -28.86 29.94
CA GLU A 424 13.44 -29.14 29.70
C GLU A 424 14.27 -29.18 30.99
N TYR A 425 14.00 -28.26 31.93
CA TYR A 425 14.68 -28.21 33.22
C TYR A 425 14.00 -29.05 34.32
N GLY A 426 12.99 -29.86 33.99
CA GLY A 426 12.31 -30.74 34.94
C GLY A 426 11.51 -30.00 36.04
N ILE A 427 11.14 -28.74 35.80
CA ILE A 427 10.41 -27.89 36.74
C ILE A 427 8.90 -28.12 36.62
N CYS A 428 8.39 -28.29 35.40
CA CYS A 428 6.98 -28.60 35.14
C CYS A 428 6.82 -29.30 33.79
N ASP A 429 6.14 -30.44 33.78
CA ASP A 429 5.85 -31.26 32.60
C ASP A 429 4.60 -30.80 31.83
N THR A 430 3.81 -29.89 32.40
CA THR A 430 2.51 -29.43 31.90
C THR A 430 2.63 -28.05 31.23
N ASP A 431 1.93 -27.83 30.10
CA ASP A 431 1.86 -26.49 29.45
C ASP A 431 1.33 -25.46 30.48
N LEU A 432 2.06 -24.36 30.68
CA LEU A 432 1.72 -23.35 31.68
C LEU A 432 0.32 -22.78 31.49
N PHE A 433 -0.20 -22.74 30.25
CA PHE A 433 -1.57 -22.31 29.98
C PHE A 433 -2.63 -23.21 30.63
N LEU A 434 -2.33 -24.48 30.88
CA LEU A 434 -3.25 -25.46 31.47
C LEU A 434 -3.22 -25.45 33.00
N ILE A 435 -2.32 -24.69 33.62
CA ILE A 435 -2.23 -24.58 35.07
C ILE A 435 -3.21 -23.51 35.55
N GLU A 436 -4.22 -23.94 36.32
CA GLU A 436 -5.24 -23.04 36.86
C GLU A 436 -4.82 -22.41 38.20
N ASP A 437 -3.97 -23.10 38.97
CA ASP A 437 -3.47 -22.62 40.24
C ASP A 437 -2.40 -21.53 40.05
N ALA A 438 -2.77 -20.30 40.41
CA ALA A 438 -1.92 -19.12 40.36
C ALA A 438 -0.66 -19.24 41.24
N ASN A 439 -0.76 -19.89 42.41
CA ASN A 439 0.38 -20.10 43.32
C ASN A 439 1.37 -21.09 42.72
N LYS A 440 0.86 -22.16 42.08
CA LYS A 440 1.70 -23.13 41.37
C LYS A 440 2.44 -22.47 40.20
N LEU A 441 1.77 -21.62 39.42
CA LEU A 441 2.42 -20.84 38.35
C LEU A 441 3.51 -19.90 38.89
N GLN A 442 3.28 -19.27 40.03
CA GLN A 442 4.25 -18.39 40.68
C GLN A 442 5.48 -19.15 41.21
N GLN A 443 5.27 -20.35 41.77
CA GLN A 443 6.36 -21.25 42.17
C GLN A 443 7.18 -21.72 40.97
N ILE A 444 6.52 -22.10 39.87
CA ILE A 444 7.20 -22.50 38.62
C ILE A 444 8.04 -21.34 38.07
N LEU A 445 7.51 -20.11 38.07
CA LEU A 445 8.26 -18.92 37.67
C LEU A 445 9.49 -18.69 38.56
N ALA A 446 9.34 -18.81 39.88
CA ALA A 446 10.46 -18.66 40.82
C ALA A 446 11.56 -19.71 40.57
N ASN A 447 11.17 -20.96 40.34
CA ASN A 447 12.08 -22.06 40.03
C ASN A 447 12.78 -21.87 38.68
N LEU A 448 12.05 -21.43 37.65
CA LEU A 448 12.63 -21.08 36.34
C LEU A 448 13.65 -19.96 36.45
N LEU A 449 13.35 -18.92 37.24
CA LEU A 449 14.29 -17.82 37.46
C LEU A 449 15.51 -18.21 38.30
N ASN A 450 15.51 -19.38 38.94
CA ASN A 450 16.68 -19.95 39.62
C ASN A 450 17.58 -20.76 38.67
N VAL A 451 17.11 -21.11 37.48
CA VAL A 451 17.95 -21.73 36.44
C VAL A 451 18.82 -20.64 35.79
N PRO A 452 20.17 -20.73 35.88
CA PRO A 452 21.06 -19.68 35.36
C PRO A 452 20.85 -19.39 33.87
N ALA A 453 20.69 -20.44 33.04
CA ALA A 453 20.46 -20.30 31.61
C ALA A 453 19.13 -19.60 31.28
N PHE A 454 18.05 -19.91 32.02
CA PHE A 454 16.77 -19.24 31.83
C PHE A 454 16.77 -17.81 32.35
N ARG A 455 17.51 -17.52 33.44
CA ARG A 455 17.70 -16.17 33.97
C ARG A 455 18.41 -15.27 32.96
N GLU A 456 19.43 -15.78 32.29
CA GLU A 456 20.15 -15.06 31.25
C GLU A 456 19.28 -14.85 29.99
N LEU A 457 18.57 -15.89 29.55
CA LEU A 457 17.60 -15.81 28.46
C LEU A 457 16.49 -14.78 28.74
N ASN A 458 16.00 -14.72 29.98
CA ASN A 458 15.02 -13.74 30.42
C ASN A 458 15.59 -12.32 30.48
N ALA A 459 16.85 -12.14 30.88
CA ALA A 459 17.51 -10.83 30.83
C ALA A 459 17.73 -10.35 29.38
N GLN A 460 18.15 -11.24 28.48
CA GLN A 460 18.34 -10.94 27.06
C GLN A 460 17.03 -10.56 26.33
N GLN A 461 15.90 -11.10 26.80
CA GLN A 461 14.56 -10.77 26.30
C GLN A 461 13.87 -9.67 27.13
N HIS A 462 14.63 -8.78 27.78
CA HIS A 462 14.11 -7.65 28.56
C HIS A 462 13.04 -8.04 29.61
N ASN A 463 13.24 -9.16 30.31
CA ASN A 463 12.32 -9.72 31.31
C ASN A 463 10.93 -10.14 30.78
N ARG A 464 10.80 -10.32 29.45
CA ARG A 464 9.54 -10.68 28.79
C ARG A 464 8.94 -11.99 29.27
N PHE A 465 9.74 -13.01 29.62
CA PHE A 465 9.20 -14.29 30.13
C PHE A 465 8.59 -14.13 31.52
N ARG A 466 9.29 -13.43 32.41
CA ARG A 466 8.77 -13.07 33.73
C ARG A 466 7.48 -12.25 33.62
N ALA A 467 7.46 -11.22 32.77
CA ALA A 467 6.28 -10.39 32.56
C ALA A 467 5.09 -11.21 32.04
N ALA A 468 5.31 -12.08 31.05
CA ALA A 468 4.26 -12.87 30.44
C ALA A 468 3.67 -13.92 31.42
N ILE A 469 4.51 -14.62 32.21
CA ILE A 469 4.01 -15.57 33.22
C ILE A 469 3.30 -14.83 34.37
N SER A 470 3.81 -13.67 34.80
CA SER A 470 3.11 -12.85 35.81
C SER A 470 1.71 -12.41 35.34
N LYS A 471 1.53 -12.09 34.05
CA LYS A 471 0.20 -11.79 33.49
C LYS A 471 -0.70 -13.02 33.45
N LEU A 472 -0.16 -14.21 33.18
CA LEU A 472 -0.92 -15.46 33.27
C LEU A 472 -1.35 -15.75 34.72
N VAL A 473 -0.48 -15.50 35.71
CA VAL A 473 -0.82 -15.56 37.13
C VAL A 473 -1.96 -14.59 37.46
N THR A 474 -1.87 -13.33 37.01
CA THR A 474 -2.94 -12.34 37.22
C THR A 474 -4.28 -12.78 36.61
N TYR A 475 -4.25 -13.31 35.38
CA TYR A 475 -5.44 -13.85 34.72
C TYR A 475 -6.09 -14.99 35.52
N ARG A 476 -5.28 -15.90 36.07
CA ARG A 476 -5.77 -17.03 36.89
C ARG A 476 -6.26 -16.59 38.27
N SER A 477 -5.59 -15.63 38.91
CA SER A 477 -6.03 -15.07 40.18
C SER A 477 -7.36 -14.31 40.08
N GLY A 478 -7.69 -13.78 38.90
CA GLY A 478 -8.97 -13.09 38.63
C GLY A 478 -10.19 -14.01 38.40
N LEU A 479 -10.00 -15.33 38.28
CA LEU A 479 -11.07 -16.30 37.97
C LEU A 479 -11.65 -17.04 39.18
N GLY A 480 -11.10 -16.82 40.39
CA GLY A 480 -11.69 -17.28 41.66
C GLY A 480 -11.78 -18.79 41.86
N THR A 481 -10.74 -19.38 42.46
CA THR A 481 -10.89 -20.56 43.34
C THR A 481 -10.10 -20.33 44.61
N VAL A 482 -10.81 -20.03 45.70
CA VAL A 482 -10.30 -20.10 47.07
C VAL A 482 -10.56 -21.51 47.57
N THR A 483 -9.51 -22.24 47.92
CA THR A 483 -9.60 -23.37 48.85
C THR A 483 -8.55 -23.18 49.94
N ALA A 484 -9.07 -22.96 51.16
CA ALA A 484 -8.33 -22.84 52.41
C ALA A 484 -7.84 -24.22 52.92
N TYR A 485 -7.07 -24.17 54.02
CA TYR A 485 -6.45 -25.24 54.84
C TYR A 485 -5.01 -25.61 54.42
N THR A 486 -3.95 -25.55 55.22
CA THR A 486 -3.75 -25.22 56.65
C THR A 486 -2.27 -24.84 56.83
N GLN A 487 -1.97 -23.70 57.44
CA GLN A 487 -0.64 -23.41 57.98
C GLN A 487 -0.43 -24.22 59.27
N PRO A 488 0.67 -24.98 59.43
CA PRO A 488 1.15 -25.32 60.75
C PRO A 488 1.82 -24.09 61.35
N GLU A 489 1.18 -23.61 62.41
CA GLU A 489 1.66 -22.80 63.52
C GLU A 489 3.17 -22.50 63.56
N ALA A 490 3.50 -21.20 63.59
CA ALA A 490 4.52 -20.70 64.50
C ALA A 490 3.94 -19.46 65.22
N LYS A 491 3.75 -19.63 66.53
CA LYS A 491 3.23 -18.65 67.48
C LYS A 491 4.06 -17.35 67.51
N PRO A 492 3.42 -16.23 67.91
CA PRO A 492 3.98 -14.89 67.83
C PRO A 492 5.00 -14.64 68.95
N PRO A 493 6.06 -13.86 68.74
CA PRO A 493 6.72 -13.20 69.84
C PRO A 493 6.04 -11.85 70.10
N ILE A 494 5.48 -11.82 71.30
CA ILE A 494 5.14 -10.66 72.13
C ILE A 494 6.29 -9.64 72.13
N LEU A 495 5.89 -8.36 72.17
CA LEU A 495 6.67 -7.18 72.55
C LEU A 495 7.76 -7.50 73.58
N LYS A 496 9.03 -7.33 73.20
CA LYS A 496 10.09 -6.98 74.13
C LYS A 496 10.47 -5.52 73.95
N VAL A 497 10.46 -4.88 75.10
CA VAL A 497 10.85 -3.52 75.42
C VAL A 497 12.21 -3.17 74.81
N ALA A 498 12.30 -1.89 74.45
CA ALA A 498 13.46 -1.16 73.98
C ALA A 498 14.79 -1.57 74.63
N GLU A 499 15.84 -1.68 73.80
CA GLU A 499 17.20 -1.21 74.06
C GLU A 499 18.11 -1.48 72.84
N PRO A 500 19.07 -0.61 72.51
CA PRO A 500 18.96 0.82 72.32
C PRO A 500 18.81 1.17 70.83
N VAL A 501 18.31 2.38 70.57
CA VAL A 501 18.61 3.10 69.32
C VAL A 501 20.12 3.09 69.16
N VAL A 502 20.66 2.22 68.29
CA VAL A 502 21.98 2.46 67.72
C VAL A 502 21.78 3.70 66.87
N LYS A 503 22.18 4.84 67.43
CA LYS A 503 22.33 6.10 66.71
C LYS A 503 23.01 5.76 65.39
N LEU A 504 22.29 5.83 64.27
CA LEU A 504 22.90 5.88 62.94
C LEU A 504 23.64 7.22 62.88
N GLN A 505 24.84 7.23 63.45
CA GLN A 505 25.80 8.31 63.33
C GLN A 505 26.07 8.52 61.86
N GLY A 506 25.96 9.79 61.46
CA GLY A 506 25.85 10.22 60.09
C GLY A 506 26.96 9.72 59.20
N ILE A 507 26.59 9.41 57.97
CA ILE A 507 27.52 9.49 56.85
C ILE A 507 28.12 10.91 56.95
N PRO A 508 29.45 11.07 57.08
CA PRO A 508 30.08 12.39 57.07
C PRO A 508 29.56 13.19 55.87
N GLU A 509 29.24 14.47 56.08
CA GLU A 509 28.65 15.34 55.05
C GLU A 509 29.47 15.28 53.75
N GLU A 510 30.79 15.24 53.89
CA GLU A 510 31.74 15.08 52.80
C GLU A 510 31.54 13.77 52.01
N ILE A 511 31.28 12.65 52.68
CA ILE A 511 31.00 11.36 52.03
C ILE A 511 29.63 11.39 51.36
N ARG A 512 28.63 12.02 51.98
CA ARG A 512 27.30 12.19 51.39
C ARG A 512 27.35 13.02 50.10
N ILE A 513 28.09 14.13 50.11
CA ILE A 513 28.29 14.99 48.93
C ILE A 513 29.00 14.21 47.83
N ARG A 514 30.11 13.53 48.14
CA ARG A 514 30.89 12.77 47.14
C ARG A 514 30.08 11.65 46.48
N TYR A 515 29.29 10.92 47.26
CA TYR A 515 28.45 9.85 46.73
C TYR A 515 27.29 10.41 45.90
N THR A 516 26.70 11.55 46.30
CA THR A 516 25.66 12.23 45.53
C THR A 516 26.21 12.76 44.20
N GLU A 517 27.39 13.40 44.21
CA GLU A 517 28.05 13.91 43.01
C GLU A 517 28.40 12.78 42.03
N ILE A 518 28.94 11.66 42.51
CA ILE A 518 29.23 10.52 41.64
C ILE A 518 27.95 9.90 41.09
N LEU A 519 26.91 9.77 41.92
CA LEU A 519 25.61 9.25 41.50
C LEU A 519 24.99 10.13 40.40
N SER A 520 25.10 11.45 40.53
CA SER A 520 24.61 12.41 39.53
C SER A 520 25.45 12.44 38.25
N GLU A 521 26.77 12.53 38.35
CA GLU A 521 27.63 12.73 37.18
C GLU A 521 27.93 11.46 36.38
N TYR A 522 28.03 10.31 37.04
CA TYR A 522 28.48 9.07 36.39
C TYR A 522 27.42 7.96 36.33
N PHE A 523 26.33 8.12 37.08
CA PHE A 523 25.22 7.17 37.13
C PHE A 523 23.86 7.84 36.89
N GLY A 524 23.83 9.10 36.44
CA GLY A 524 22.60 9.83 36.15
C GLY A 524 21.74 9.17 35.06
N GLU A 525 22.36 8.72 33.97
CA GLU A 525 21.65 8.09 32.84
C GLU A 525 21.37 6.60 33.05
N ASP A 526 22.39 5.84 33.49
CA ASP A 526 22.31 4.38 33.61
C ASP A 526 21.70 3.90 34.94
N GLY A 527 21.69 4.73 35.99
CA GLY A 527 21.33 4.34 37.35
C GLY A 527 22.31 3.36 38.00
N TYR A 528 22.43 3.42 39.33
CA TYR A 528 23.29 2.52 40.11
C TYR A 528 22.54 1.23 40.48
N GLN A 529 23.04 0.06 40.06
CA GLN A 529 22.42 -1.23 40.38
C GLN A 529 23.03 -1.88 41.64
N LEU A 530 22.19 -2.12 42.64
CA LEU A 530 22.56 -2.74 43.91
C LEU A 530 23.08 -4.18 43.73
N GLY A 531 24.08 -4.58 44.52
CA GLY A 531 24.57 -5.96 44.59
C GLY A 531 25.43 -6.42 43.40
N ARG A 532 25.70 -5.57 42.41
CA ARG A 532 26.46 -5.93 41.21
C ARG A 532 27.92 -5.48 41.32
N ALA A 533 28.84 -6.44 41.32
CA ALA A 533 30.29 -6.20 41.35
C ALA A 533 30.78 -5.23 40.26
N ILE A 534 30.18 -5.26 39.06
CA ILE A 534 30.53 -4.35 37.96
C ILE A 534 30.20 -2.89 38.30
N PHE A 535 29.04 -2.62 38.92
CA PHE A 535 28.63 -1.26 39.29
C PHE A 535 29.41 -0.74 40.50
N ARG A 536 29.71 -1.61 41.48
CA ARG A 536 30.64 -1.31 42.57
C ARG A 536 32.05 -1.00 42.05
N GLY A 537 32.54 -1.78 41.09
CA GLY A 537 33.83 -1.55 40.44
C GLY A 537 33.89 -0.23 39.68
N ARG A 538 32.85 0.09 38.88
CA ARG A 538 32.71 1.40 38.21
C ARG A 538 32.68 2.54 39.22
N PHE A 539 31.90 2.42 40.29
CA PHE A 539 31.82 3.43 41.34
C PHE A 539 33.18 3.68 41.99
N LYS A 540 33.87 2.63 42.42
CA LYS A 540 35.21 2.75 43.03
C LYS A 540 36.22 3.40 42.08
N ARG A 541 36.15 3.06 40.79
CA ARG A 541 37.00 3.69 39.75
C ARG A 541 36.71 5.19 39.64
N PHE A 542 35.45 5.59 39.49
CA PHE A 542 35.08 7.01 39.38
C PHE A 542 35.39 7.79 40.67
N TYR A 543 35.21 7.15 41.83
CA TYR A 543 35.58 7.71 43.12
C TYR A 543 37.09 7.95 43.24
N ALA A 544 37.91 6.98 42.80
CA ALA A 544 39.37 7.10 42.77
C ALA A 544 39.87 8.11 41.74
N GLU A 545 39.26 8.16 40.55
CA GLU A 545 39.60 9.14 39.50
C GLU A 545 39.27 10.58 39.96
N LYS A 546 38.10 10.79 40.59
CA LYS A 546 37.64 12.12 40.98
C LYS A 546 38.27 12.65 42.26
N TYR A 547 38.45 11.80 43.27
CA TYR A 547 38.95 12.22 44.59
C TYR A 547 40.37 11.75 44.89
N SER A 548 41.08 11.16 43.91
CA SER A 548 42.47 10.68 44.03
C SER A 548 42.70 9.70 45.18
N CYS A 549 41.65 9.04 45.69
CA CYS A 549 41.70 8.07 46.76
C CYS A 549 40.59 7.03 46.58
N ASN A 550 40.81 5.80 47.05
CA ASN A 550 39.76 4.77 47.02
C ASN A 550 38.72 5.04 48.13
N PRO A 551 37.44 4.70 47.91
CA PRO A 551 36.44 4.79 48.97
C PRO A 551 36.83 3.86 50.12
N ALA A 552 36.74 4.36 51.35
CA ALA A 552 37.09 3.62 52.55
C ALA A 552 36.01 2.59 52.94
N GLU A 553 34.83 2.70 52.34
CA GLU A 553 33.66 1.88 52.61
C GLU A 553 33.75 0.50 51.97
N THR A 554 33.20 -0.50 52.66
CA THR A 554 33.03 -1.84 52.12
C THR A 554 31.99 -1.86 51.00
N ASP A 555 32.04 -2.87 50.14
CA ASP A 555 31.08 -3.07 49.06
C ASP A 555 29.61 -3.03 49.50
N GLY A 556 29.29 -3.65 50.63
CA GLY A 556 27.94 -3.60 51.19
C GLY A 556 27.55 -2.21 51.69
N ARG A 557 28.52 -1.46 52.22
CA ARG A 557 28.31 -0.10 52.72
C ARG A 557 28.17 0.92 51.59
N ILE A 558 28.83 0.72 50.46
CA ILE A 558 28.65 1.53 49.23
C ILE A 558 27.20 1.44 48.74
N ASP A 559 26.67 0.22 48.66
CA ASP A 559 25.27 -0.03 48.26
C ASP A 559 24.27 0.64 49.22
N GLU A 560 24.51 0.54 50.53
CA GLU A 560 23.70 1.21 51.55
C GLU A 560 23.70 2.73 51.38
N ILE A 561 24.88 3.35 51.20
CA ILE A 561 25.01 4.81 51.06
C ILE A 561 24.34 5.28 49.76
N MET A 562 24.52 4.56 48.65
CA MET A 562 23.83 4.85 47.39
C MET A 562 22.32 4.87 47.57
N SER A 563 21.76 3.89 48.28
CA SER A 563 20.32 3.83 48.55
C SER A 563 19.81 4.95 49.46
N MET A 564 20.68 5.62 50.22
CA MET A 564 20.32 6.76 51.08
C MET A 564 20.38 8.10 50.34
N VAL A 565 21.30 8.25 49.39
CA VAL A 565 21.50 9.51 48.65
C VAL A 565 20.63 9.64 47.40
N GLY A 566 20.19 8.52 46.81
CA GLY A 566 19.35 8.50 45.61
C GLY A 566 17.92 7.99 45.79
N THR A 567 17.15 7.98 44.70
CA THR A 567 15.79 7.44 44.60
C THR A 567 15.81 6.12 43.83
N LYS A 568 15.19 5.07 44.38
CA LYS A 568 15.13 3.75 43.73
C LYS A 568 14.02 3.70 42.65
N ARG A 569 14.37 3.33 41.41
CA ARG A 569 13.46 3.11 40.27
C ARG A 569 13.94 1.87 39.48
N ASP A 570 13.06 0.93 39.16
CA ASP A 570 13.36 -0.28 38.37
C ASP A 570 14.64 -1.04 38.80
N ASP A 571 14.80 -1.29 40.11
CA ASP A 571 15.98 -1.93 40.74
C ASP A 571 17.32 -1.20 40.53
N ARG A 572 17.28 0.06 40.12
CA ARG A 572 18.42 0.98 40.03
C ARG A 572 18.18 2.20 40.93
N ILE A 573 19.25 2.87 41.31
CA ILE A 573 19.22 4.08 42.12
C ILE A 573 19.65 5.26 41.24
N PHE A 574 18.81 6.28 41.20
CA PHE A 574 19.03 7.51 40.45
C PHE A 574 19.23 8.69 41.42
N PRO A 575 19.78 9.82 40.96
CA PRO A 575 19.79 11.06 41.74
C PRO A 575 18.38 11.46 42.23
N LYS A 576 18.29 12.17 43.35
CA LYS A 576 17.03 12.76 43.83
C LYS A 576 16.55 13.84 42.85
N GLN A 577 15.23 13.97 42.70
CA GLN A 577 14.64 14.90 41.74
C GLN A 577 15.04 16.34 42.05
N ASP A 578 15.43 17.09 41.01
CA ASP A 578 15.70 18.52 41.13
C ASP A 578 14.39 19.34 41.12
N ASN A 579 14.51 20.66 41.32
CA ASN A 579 13.33 21.54 41.36
C ASN A 579 12.56 21.55 40.02
N GLY A 580 13.24 21.45 38.87
CA GLY A 580 12.59 21.45 37.55
C GLY A 580 11.80 20.17 37.25
N GLN A 581 12.25 19.03 37.78
CA GLN A 581 11.51 17.76 37.71
C GLN A 581 10.22 17.80 38.54
N ASN A 582 10.20 18.52 39.67
CA ASN A 582 8.99 18.70 40.47
C ASN A 582 7.98 19.66 39.81
N ASP A 583 8.47 20.66 39.09
CA ASP A 583 7.62 21.60 38.34
C ASP A 583 6.84 20.89 37.23
N LEU A 584 7.51 20.04 36.43
CA LEU A 584 6.83 19.25 35.37
C LEU A 584 5.78 18.29 35.93
N ILE A 585 6.06 17.64 37.07
CA ILE A 585 5.07 16.75 37.71
C ILE A 585 3.85 17.56 38.16
N THR A 586 4.09 18.73 38.73
CA THR A 586 3.02 19.63 39.18
C THR A 586 2.17 20.09 38.00
N GLU A 587 2.79 20.47 36.88
CA GLU A 587 2.11 20.82 35.62
C GLU A 587 1.21 19.68 35.13
N ILE A 588 1.73 18.44 35.04
CA ILE A 588 0.95 17.28 34.58
C ILE A 588 -0.23 17.02 35.52
N VAL A 589 -0.02 17.11 36.83
CA VAL A 589 -1.07 16.90 37.84
C VAL A 589 -2.14 18.00 37.73
N ASP A 590 -1.75 19.25 37.57
CA ASP A 590 -2.69 20.37 37.45
C ASP A 590 -3.53 20.26 36.17
N ASP A 591 -2.94 19.83 35.05
CA ASP A 591 -3.69 19.56 33.82
C ASP A 591 -4.71 18.42 34.00
N ILE A 592 -4.33 17.34 34.68
CA ILE A 592 -5.24 16.23 35.02
C ILE A 592 -6.43 16.74 35.84
N LEU A 593 -6.17 17.59 36.85
CA LEU A 593 -7.22 18.15 37.69
C LEU A 593 -8.12 19.11 36.90
N SER A 594 -7.53 19.96 36.06
CA SER A 594 -8.26 20.85 35.15
C SER A 594 -9.20 20.09 34.21
N ALA A 595 -8.79 18.92 33.71
CA ALA A 595 -9.65 18.06 32.92
C ALA A 595 -10.88 17.58 33.73
N PHE A 596 -10.68 17.17 34.98
CA PHE A 596 -11.78 16.77 35.86
C PHE A 596 -12.70 17.95 36.23
N ASP A 597 -12.13 19.13 36.52
CA ASP A 597 -12.88 20.36 36.82
C ASP A 597 -13.70 20.82 35.60
N SER A 598 -13.19 20.56 34.40
CA SER A 598 -13.90 20.75 33.14
C SER A 598 -14.97 19.69 32.86
N GLY A 599 -15.19 18.74 33.78
CA GLY A 599 -16.22 17.71 33.71
C GLY A 599 -15.81 16.43 32.98
N ALA A 600 -14.53 16.11 32.86
CA ALA A 600 -14.09 14.80 32.37
C ALA A 600 -14.40 13.70 33.41
N THR A 601 -14.88 12.54 32.97
CA THR A 601 -15.14 11.40 33.87
C THR A 601 -13.88 10.58 34.17
N ALA A 602 -12.92 10.58 33.24
CA ALA A 602 -11.67 9.86 33.36
C ALA A 602 -10.56 10.48 32.50
N VAL A 603 -9.31 10.34 32.96
CA VAL A 603 -8.11 10.74 32.20
C VAL A 603 -7.27 9.50 31.94
N TYR A 604 -7.01 9.18 30.67
CA TYR A 604 -6.29 7.97 30.30
C TYR A 604 -4.78 8.16 30.41
N ILE A 605 -4.09 7.20 31.04
CA ILE A 605 -2.64 7.27 31.27
C ILE A 605 -1.89 7.32 29.93
N GLU A 606 -2.36 6.58 28.93
CA GLU A 606 -1.87 6.64 27.56
C GLU A 606 -1.92 8.06 26.99
N ALA A 607 -3.04 8.76 27.16
CA ALA A 607 -3.23 10.10 26.61
C ALA A 607 -2.31 11.13 27.29
N VAL A 608 -2.11 11.02 28.60
CA VAL A 608 -1.12 11.83 29.34
C VAL A 608 0.30 11.52 28.85
N TYR A 609 0.64 10.24 28.72
CA TYR A 609 1.95 9.81 28.26
C TYR A 609 2.27 10.37 26.87
N ASP A 610 1.33 10.27 25.93
CA ASP A 610 1.51 10.76 24.56
C ASP A 610 1.66 12.29 24.51
N LYS A 611 0.89 13.03 25.33
CA LYS A 611 0.96 14.50 25.41
C LYS A 611 2.33 14.97 25.91
N TYR A 612 2.88 14.31 26.93
CA TYR A 612 4.12 14.72 27.59
C TYR A 612 5.34 13.86 27.23
N GLN A 613 5.26 13.02 26.19
CA GLN A 613 6.24 11.96 25.91
C GLN A 613 7.69 12.47 25.91
N GLN A 614 7.93 13.60 25.23
CA GLN A 614 9.26 14.19 25.16
C GLN A 614 9.72 14.73 26.52
N SER A 615 8.91 15.56 27.19
CA SER A 615 9.23 16.12 28.50
C SER A 615 9.42 15.04 29.57
N LEU A 616 8.65 13.94 29.51
CA LEU A 616 8.77 12.78 30.38
C LEU A 616 10.11 12.05 30.17
N ALA A 617 10.53 11.87 28.91
CA ALA A 617 11.80 11.21 28.59
C ALA A 617 13.01 12.08 28.95
N ASP A 618 12.94 13.37 28.61
CA ASP A 618 14.06 14.31 28.74
C ASP A 618 14.27 14.74 30.20
N ASN A 619 13.21 15.09 30.92
CA ASN A 619 13.31 15.62 32.28
C ASN A 619 13.15 14.54 33.36
N LEU A 620 12.30 13.54 33.15
CA LEU A 620 11.94 12.56 34.20
C LEU A 620 12.47 11.15 33.93
N HIS A 621 13.04 10.91 32.75
CA HIS A 621 13.50 9.60 32.26
C HIS A 621 12.42 8.52 32.34
N ILE A 622 11.18 8.89 32.02
CA ILE A 622 10.02 8.00 31.97
C ILE A 622 9.76 7.58 30.52
N TYR A 623 9.94 6.28 30.27
CA TYR A 623 9.84 5.71 28.91
C TYR A 623 8.62 4.79 28.71
N ASN A 624 7.76 4.65 29.71
CA ASN A 624 6.57 3.81 29.62
C ASN A 624 5.43 4.31 30.53
N GLN A 625 4.22 3.87 30.24
CA GLN A 625 3.00 4.27 30.94
C GLN A 625 2.95 3.77 32.40
N ASP A 626 3.51 2.60 32.70
CA ASP A 626 3.48 2.03 34.06
C ASP A 626 4.34 2.87 35.04
N ALA A 627 5.50 3.35 34.56
CA ALA A 627 6.36 4.26 35.30
C ALA A 627 5.69 5.63 35.52
N LEU A 628 5.00 6.16 34.49
CA LEU A 628 4.20 7.38 34.62
C LEU A 628 3.07 7.21 35.65
N ALA A 629 2.31 6.11 35.56
CA ALA A 629 1.22 5.82 36.47
C ALA A 629 1.68 5.77 37.93
N SER A 630 2.80 5.08 38.18
CA SER A 630 3.39 4.97 39.52
C SER A 630 3.82 6.34 40.06
N LEU A 631 4.39 7.20 39.21
CA LEU A 631 4.77 8.55 39.58
C LEU A 631 3.53 9.40 39.93
N LEU A 632 2.54 9.44 39.04
CA LEU A 632 1.32 10.22 39.25
C LEU A 632 0.57 9.79 40.52
N LEU A 633 0.48 8.49 40.78
CA LEU A 633 -0.14 7.98 42.02
C LEU A 633 0.61 8.38 43.29
N THR A 634 1.93 8.48 43.24
CA THR A 634 2.75 8.93 44.37
C THR A 634 2.47 10.41 44.70
N HIS A 635 2.15 11.21 43.69
CA HIS A 635 1.83 12.64 43.82
C HIS A 635 0.32 12.93 43.85
N ALA A 636 -0.53 11.90 43.81
CA ALA A 636 -1.98 12.07 43.75
C ALA A 636 -2.55 12.71 45.01
N ASN A 637 -1.95 12.46 46.19
CA ASN A 637 -2.41 12.97 47.49
C ASN A 637 -3.92 12.80 47.74
N GLY A 638 -4.52 11.73 47.21
CA GLY A 638 -5.96 11.45 47.32
C GLY A 638 -6.87 12.23 46.36
N LYS A 639 -6.33 13.08 45.49
CA LYS A 639 -7.10 13.88 44.53
C LYS A 639 -7.72 13.05 43.39
N TYR A 640 -7.09 11.93 43.05
CA TYR A 640 -7.59 10.96 42.07
C TYR A 640 -7.05 9.56 42.38
N THR A 641 -7.67 8.56 41.78
CA THR A 641 -7.28 7.15 41.90
C THR A 641 -7.16 6.52 40.52
N GLN A 642 -6.30 5.51 40.39
CA GLN A 642 -6.20 4.73 39.16
C GLN A 642 -7.21 3.57 39.19
N ARG A 643 -7.97 3.43 38.11
CA ARG A 643 -8.76 2.23 37.81
C ARG A 643 -8.35 1.72 36.44
N HIS A 644 -7.78 0.52 36.39
CA HIS A 644 -7.28 -0.08 35.15
C HIS A 644 -6.26 0.86 34.46
N SER A 645 -6.56 1.35 33.25
CA SER A 645 -5.68 2.18 32.42
C SER A 645 -6.00 3.69 32.49
N PHE A 646 -6.88 4.13 33.39
CA PHE A 646 -7.27 5.53 33.54
C PHE A 646 -7.30 6.00 34.99
N LEU A 647 -7.25 7.31 35.16
CA LEU A 647 -7.37 8.04 36.41
C LEU A 647 -8.79 8.58 36.54
N THR A 648 -9.34 8.59 37.76
CA THR A 648 -10.65 9.18 38.07
C THR A 648 -10.68 9.76 39.47
N ASN A 649 -11.38 10.88 39.65
CA ASN A 649 -11.57 11.55 40.94
C ASN A 649 -12.90 11.18 41.63
N ASN A 650 -13.82 10.53 40.91
CA ASN A 650 -15.15 10.17 41.39
C ASN A 650 -15.33 8.64 41.35
N GLY A 651 -16.17 8.10 42.23
CA GLY A 651 -16.43 6.64 42.28
C GLY A 651 -17.12 6.06 41.03
N SER A 652 -17.65 6.94 40.17
CA SER A 652 -18.25 6.64 38.87
C SER A 652 -17.22 6.07 37.88
N GLY A 653 -17.65 5.14 37.03
CA GLY A 653 -16.79 4.57 35.99
C GLY A 653 -16.51 5.58 34.86
N ALA A 654 -15.43 5.35 34.10
CA ALA A 654 -15.09 6.15 32.93
C ALA A 654 -16.19 6.08 31.86
N ASN A 655 -16.65 7.23 31.36
CA ASN A 655 -17.60 7.35 30.25
C ASN A 655 -17.05 8.29 29.16
N ALA A 656 -16.09 7.77 28.39
CA ALA A 656 -15.46 8.52 27.30
C ALA A 656 -16.46 9.00 26.22
N GLN A 657 -17.58 8.29 26.04
CA GLN A 657 -18.60 8.67 25.06
C GLN A 657 -19.35 9.93 25.53
N GLU A 658 -19.73 10.00 26.80
CA GLU A 658 -20.38 11.17 27.38
C GLU A 658 -19.45 12.37 27.44
N ASP A 659 -18.18 12.17 27.81
CA ASP A 659 -17.15 13.22 27.79
C ASP A 659 -17.01 13.83 26.40
N LEU A 660 -16.88 13.00 25.38
CA LEU A 660 -16.71 13.47 24.01
C LEU A 660 -17.99 14.13 23.49
N LEU A 661 -19.16 13.60 23.82
CA LEU A 661 -20.45 14.20 23.46
C LEU A 661 -20.61 15.60 24.08
N ARG A 662 -20.21 15.79 25.35
CA ARG A 662 -20.20 17.10 26.02
C ARG A 662 -19.30 18.09 25.31
N ILE A 663 -18.10 17.67 24.91
CA ILE A 663 -17.17 18.50 24.12
C ILE A 663 -17.80 18.87 22.77
N MET A 664 -18.36 17.89 22.06
CA MET A 664 -18.97 18.11 20.75
C MET A 664 -20.18 19.05 20.79
N LYS A 665 -21.00 18.99 21.86
CA LYS A 665 -22.10 19.93 22.09
C LYS A 665 -21.66 21.39 22.20
N ALA A 666 -20.43 21.65 22.65
CA ALA A 666 -19.90 23.00 22.79
C ALA A 666 -19.35 23.58 21.48
N PHE A 667 -19.21 22.77 20.42
CA PHE A 667 -18.79 23.25 19.11
C PHE A 667 -20.00 23.71 18.29
N HIS A 668 -19.98 24.97 17.86
CA HIS A 668 -21.01 25.56 17.00
C HIS A 668 -20.68 25.48 15.50
N GLN A 669 -19.53 24.93 15.16
CA GLN A 669 -19.07 24.71 13.79
C GLN A 669 -18.42 23.33 13.68
N PRO A 670 -18.42 22.71 12.48
CA PRO A 670 -17.67 21.47 12.22
C PRO A 670 -16.22 21.53 12.68
N GLN A 671 -15.71 20.45 13.28
CA GLN A 671 -14.34 20.34 13.76
C GLN A 671 -13.65 19.10 13.22
N ASP A 672 -12.35 19.21 12.94
CA ASP A 672 -11.52 18.07 12.57
C ASP A 672 -11.05 17.27 13.81
N TYR A 673 -10.45 16.10 13.57
CA TYR A 673 -9.93 15.28 14.66
C TYR A 673 -8.89 16.01 15.55
N ALA A 674 -8.08 16.91 14.99
CA ALA A 674 -7.04 17.59 15.76
C ALA A 674 -7.65 18.60 16.75
N ALA A 675 -8.56 19.45 16.28
CA ALA A 675 -9.27 20.44 17.10
C ALA A 675 -10.15 19.77 18.17
N ILE A 676 -10.77 18.63 17.85
CA ILE A 676 -11.53 17.84 18.83
C ILE A 676 -10.57 17.26 19.88
N HIS A 677 -9.45 16.67 19.45
CA HIS A 677 -8.49 16.05 20.37
C HIS A 677 -7.79 17.06 21.27
N GLU A 678 -7.57 18.29 20.82
CA GLU A 678 -7.04 19.36 21.65
C GLU A 678 -7.89 19.59 22.90
N LYS A 679 -9.23 19.59 22.75
CA LYS A 679 -10.16 19.69 23.89
C LYS A 679 -10.36 18.36 24.63
N ALA A 680 -10.21 17.24 23.92
CA ALA A 680 -10.37 15.89 24.44
C ALA A 680 -9.02 15.21 24.73
N TRP A 681 -7.99 15.99 25.06
CA TRP A 681 -6.59 15.51 25.14
C TRP A 681 -6.40 14.38 26.15
N PHE A 682 -7.30 14.29 27.12
CA PHE A 682 -7.35 13.25 28.15
C PHE A 682 -7.86 11.89 27.65
N LEU A 683 -8.30 11.80 26.38
CA LEU A 683 -8.67 10.55 25.71
C LEU A 683 -7.59 10.10 24.71
N PRO A 684 -7.34 8.78 24.56
CA PRO A 684 -6.49 8.27 23.51
C PRO A 684 -7.06 8.59 22.12
N TYR A 685 -6.19 8.97 21.19
CA TYR A 685 -6.58 9.50 19.88
C TYR A 685 -7.47 8.52 19.07
N GLU A 686 -7.09 7.24 19.03
CA GLU A 686 -7.86 6.21 18.31
C GLU A 686 -9.21 5.90 18.99
N ARG A 687 -9.26 6.01 20.33
CA ARG A 687 -10.50 5.84 21.07
C ARG A 687 -11.48 6.99 20.77
N MET A 688 -11.00 8.22 20.71
CA MET A 688 -11.79 9.38 20.30
C MET A 688 -12.38 9.17 18.89
N LYS A 689 -11.56 8.80 17.90
CA LYS A 689 -12.04 8.53 16.52
C LYS A 689 -13.15 7.48 16.49
N THR A 690 -12.97 6.38 17.21
CA THR A 690 -13.95 5.30 17.29
C THR A 690 -15.29 5.77 17.87
N ILE A 691 -15.25 6.60 18.91
CA ILE A 691 -16.45 7.16 19.55
C ILE A 691 -17.15 8.16 18.62
N LEU A 692 -16.41 9.04 17.93
CA LEU A 692 -16.97 9.99 16.96
C LEU A 692 -17.71 9.26 15.85
N ALA A 693 -17.13 8.18 15.31
CA ALA A 693 -17.74 7.41 14.22
C ALA A 693 -18.96 6.58 14.65
N SER A 694 -19.07 6.21 15.93
CA SER A 694 -20.15 5.33 16.43
C SER A 694 -21.30 6.08 17.11
N THR A 695 -21.11 7.36 17.46
CA THR A 695 -22.14 8.15 18.15
C THR A 695 -23.07 8.80 17.13
N ALA A 696 -24.30 8.29 16.99
CA ALA A 696 -25.24 8.72 15.95
C ALA A 696 -25.50 10.24 15.87
N SER A 697 -25.52 10.94 17.01
CA SER A 697 -25.74 12.40 17.05
C SER A 697 -24.53 13.23 16.59
N ILE A 698 -23.37 12.60 16.45
CA ILE A 698 -22.15 13.21 15.94
C ILE A 698 -21.96 12.67 14.52
N VAL A 699 -22.20 13.53 13.54
CA VAL A 699 -22.20 13.14 12.13
C VAL A 699 -20.91 13.57 11.46
N ASN A 700 -20.42 12.74 10.55
CA ASN A 700 -19.32 13.12 9.67
C ASN A 700 -19.84 14.10 8.61
N VAL A 701 -19.17 15.24 8.46
CA VAL A 701 -19.62 16.32 7.56
C VAL A 701 -18.62 16.67 6.47
N ALA A 702 -17.36 16.25 6.63
CA ALA A 702 -16.32 16.27 5.61
C ALA A 702 -15.24 15.25 5.97
N ALA A 703 -14.20 15.12 5.13
CA ALA A 703 -13.06 14.25 5.41
C ALA A 703 -12.45 14.58 6.78
N GLU A 704 -12.47 13.60 7.70
CA GLU A 704 -11.95 13.74 9.08
C GLU A 704 -12.62 14.84 9.92
N THR A 705 -13.75 15.39 9.47
CA THR A 705 -14.49 16.47 10.14
C THR A 705 -15.84 15.99 10.64
N TYR A 706 -16.16 16.31 11.88
CA TYR A 706 -17.39 15.91 12.57
C TYR A 706 -18.14 17.10 13.13
N PHE A 707 -19.45 16.94 13.29
CA PHE A 707 -20.32 17.94 13.85
C PHE A 707 -21.42 17.30 14.69
N TYR A 708 -21.81 17.96 15.79
CA TYR A 708 -22.97 17.54 16.56
C TYR A 708 -24.24 18.00 15.85
N ALA A 709 -24.94 17.08 15.19
CA ALA A 709 -26.06 17.42 14.29
C ALA A 709 -27.12 18.34 14.93
N PRO A 710 -27.52 18.19 16.20
CA PRO A 710 -28.49 19.10 16.83
C PRO A 710 -28.01 20.56 17.00
N ASN A 711 -26.73 20.87 16.78
CA ASN A 711 -26.23 22.25 16.75
C ASN A 711 -26.39 22.91 15.37
N LEU A 712 -27.01 22.24 14.39
CA LEU A 712 -27.28 22.82 13.08
C LEU A 712 -28.08 24.13 13.27
N PRO A 713 -27.69 25.26 12.63
CA PRO A 713 -28.29 26.57 12.85
C PRO A 713 -29.63 26.72 12.12
N VAL A 714 -30.60 25.86 12.47
CA VAL A 714 -31.94 25.79 11.90
C VAL A 714 -32.96 25.65 13.03
N SER A 715 -34.00 26.47 13.00
CA SER A 715 -35.08 26.46 14.00
C SER A 715 -36.04 25.29 13.80
N ALA A 716 -36.82 24.97 14.85
CA ALA A 716 -37.84 23.93 14.77
C ALA A 716 -38.94 24.24 13.74
N GLU A 717 -39.30 25.52 13.57
CA GLU A 717 -40.28 25.97 12.57
C GLU A 717 -39.77 25.76 11.14
N GLU A 718 -38.49 26.09 10.90
CA GLU A 718 -37.83 25.86 9.61
C GLU A 718 -37.70 24.36 9.28
N LEU A 719 -37.37 23.52 10.26
CA LEU A 719 -37.34 22.06 10.08
C LEU A 719 -38.73 21.48 9.79
N ALA A 720 -39.77 22.01 10.43
CA ALA A 720 -41.16 21.61 10.15
C ALA A 720 -41.56 22.01 8.72
N HIS A 721 -41.21 23.22 8.28
CA HIS A 721 -41.48 23.65 6.91
C HIS A 721 -40.72 22.79 5.88
N LEU A 722 -39.43 22.53 6.09
CA LEU A 722 -38.64 21.65 5.23
C LEU A 722 -39.23 20.23 5.17
N SER A 723 -39.70 19.70 6.30
CA SER A 723 -40.35 18.39 6.35
C SER A 723 -41.63 18.34 5.50
N LEU A 724 -42.41 19.42 5.47
CA LEU A 724 -43.58 19.50 4.58
C LEU A 724 -43.17 19.45 3.11
N LEU A 725 -42.14 20.22 2.72
CA LEU A 725 -41.64 20.24 1.34
C LEU A 725 -41.09 18.88 0.89
N ILE A 726 -40.38 18.17 1.77
CA ILE A 726 -39.90 16.82 1.49
C ILE A 726 -41.08 15.87 1.27
N ASN A 727 -42.12 15.94 2.11
CA ASN A 727 -43.31 15.11 1.95
C ASN A 727 -44.09 15.41 0.66
N GLU A 728 -44.18 16.69 0.25
CA GLU A 728 -44.82 17.08 -1.01
C GLU A 728 -44.10 16.46 -2.23
N GLU A 729 -42.77 16.45 -2.24
CA GLU A 729 -42.02 15.85 -3.36
C GLU A 729 -42.07 14.31 -3.31
N LEU A 730 -42.07 13.71 -2.11
CA LEU A 730 -42.25 12.26 -1.94
C LEU A 730 -43.68 11.77 -2.21
N SER A 731 -44.68 12.66 -2.36
CA SER A 731 -46.01 12.24 -2.80
C SER A 731 -46.10 11.96 -4.30
N ASP A 732 -45.23 12.60 -5.08
CA ASP A 732 -45.17 12.45 -6.54
C ASP A 732 -44.01 11.54 -6.99
N HIS A 733 -42.97 11.39 -6.15
CA HIS A 733 -41.78 10.61 -6.43
C HIS A 733 -41.48 9.59 -5.32
N SER A 734 -40.93 8.43 -5.69
CA SER A 734 -40.56 7.38 -4.72
C SER A 734 -39.40 7.78 -3.81
N HIS A 735 -38.57 8.73 -4.24
CA HIS A 735 -37.42 9.23 -3.50
C HIS A 735 -37.06 10.66 -3.92
N ILE A 736 -36.24 11.30 -3.11
CA ILE A 736 -35.59 12.58 -3.42
C ILE A 736 -34.08 12.40 -3.29
N THR A 737 -33.31 13.07 -4.12
CA THR A 737 -31.85 13.09 -4.03
C THR A 737 -31.37 14.18 -3.09
N ASP A 738 -30.19 14.02 -2.48
CA ASP A 738 -29.60 15.08 -1.66
C ASP A 738 -29.33 16.35 -2.47
N VAL A 739 -29.02 16.24 -3.76
CA VAL A 739 -28.93 17.36 -4.70
C VAL A 739 -30.28 18.10 -4.81
N ARG A 740 -31.39 17.37 -5.04
CA ARG A 740 -32.72 17.97 -5.09
C ARG A 740 -33.13 18.58 -3.76
N LEU A 741 -32.80 17.96 -2.63
CA LEU A 741 -33.01 18.53 -1.30
C LEU A 741 -32.29 19.89 -1.15
N MET A 742 -31.04 20.01 -1.58
CA MET A 742 -30.33 21.29 -1.51
C MET A 742 -30.97 22.36 -2.40
N GLN A 743 -31.48 21.98 -3.59
CA GLN A 743 -32.23 22.90 -4.45
C GLN A 743 -33.52 23.37 -3.77
N LEU A 744 -34.28 22.46 -3.16
CA LEU A 744 -35.48 22.80 -2.39
C LEU A 744 -35.17 23.77 -1.24
N ILE A 745 -34.07 23.53 -0.51
CA ILE A 745 -33.62 24.44 0.54
C ILE A 745 -33.27 25.82 -0.03
N ALA A 746 -32.52 25.88 -1.13
CA ALA A 746 -32.13 27.15 -1.76
C ALA A 746 -33.34 27.93 -2.32
N GLU A 747 -34.31 27.24 -2.92
CA GLU A 747 -35.48 27.84 -3.57
C GLU A 747 -36.57 28.25 -2.58
N LYS A 748 -36.83 27.41 -1.57
CA LYS A 748 -38.00 27.53 -0.70
C LYS A 748 -37.67 27.78 0.78
N CYS A 749 -36.39 27.64 1.20
CA CYS A 749 -35.96 27.87 2.59
C CYS A 749 -34.69 28.76 2.65
N PRO A 750 -34.76 30.03 2.19
CA PRO A 750 -33.58 30.89 2.04
C PRO A 750 -32.84 31.16 3.36
N SER A 751 -33.53 31.18 4.49
CA SER A 751 -32.90 31.35 5.80
C SER A 751 -32.01 30.16 6.18
N ILE A 752 -32.48 28.93 5.93
CA ILE A 752 -31.66 27.71 6.09
C ILE A 752 -30.44 27.82 5.17
N ALA A 753 -30.65 28.14 3.89
CA ALA A 753 -29.57 28.25 2.90
C ALA A 753 -28.47 29.23 3.33
N ILE A 754 -28.86 30.41 3.86
CA ILE A 754 -27.92 31.42 4.38
C ILE A 754 -27.18 30.90 5.62
N ASN A 755 -27.90 30.32 6.59
CA ASN A 755 -27.31 29.87 7.86
C ASN A 755 -26.38 28.66 7.70
N THR A 756 -26.59 27.87 6.65
CA THR A 756 -25.77 26.72 6.30
C THR A 756 -24.80 27.01 5.17
N ASP A 757 -24.55 28.27 4.83
CA ASP A 757 -23.53 28.64 3.86
C ASP A 757 -22.15 28.10 4.28
N GLY A 758 -21.42 27.53 3.32
CA GLY A 758 -20.14 26.84 3.56
C GLY A 758 -20.24 25.39 4.09
N TYR A 759 -21.43 24.86 4.38
CA TYR A 759 -21.60 23.44 4.65
C TYR A 759 -21.52 22.64 3.33
N THR A 760 -20.93 21.44 3.38
CA THR A 760 -20.96 20.54 2.23
C THR A 760 -22.36 19.93 2.07
N THR A 761 -22.77 19.60 0.84
CA THR A 761 -24.04 18.88 0.57
C THR A 761 -24.17 17.63 1.43
N TYR A 762 -23.13 16.80 1.42
CA TYR A 762 -23.06 15.57 2.24
C TYR A 762 -23.17 15.87 3.74
N GLY A 763 -22.52 16.93 4.24
CA GLY A 763 -22.54 17.28 5.64
C GLY A 763 -23.87 17.81 6.12
N LEU A 764 -24.50 18.72 5.37
CA LEU A 764 -25.83 19.22 5.67
C LEU A 764 -26.87 18.09 5.62
N ARG A 765 -26.80 17.24 4.58
CA ARG A 765 -27.63 16.04 4.46
C ARG A 765 -27.50 15.13 5.68
N ASN A 766 -26.29 14.84 6.15
CA ASN A 766 -26.11 13.97 7.32
C ASN A 766 -26.67 14.59 8.60
N CYS A 767 -26.54 15.92 8.77
CA CYS A 767 -27.16 16.62 9.91
C CYS A 767 -28.68 16.51 9.87
N LEU A 768 -29.29 16.84 8.73
CA LEU A 768 -30.72 16.73 8.50
C LEU A 768 -31.21 15.28 8.64
N GLY A 769 -30.43 14.33 8.15
CA GLY A 769 -30.72 12.90 8.25
C GLY A 769 -30.76 12.41 9.69
N TYR A 770 -29.91 12.95 10.57
CA TYR A 770 -30.05 12.69 12.00
C TYR A 770 -31.26 13.40 12.60
N ILE A 771 -31.46 14.70 12.31
CA ILE A 771 -32.52 15.50 12.92
C ILE A 771 -33.92 14.99 12.54
N LEU A 772 -34.11 14.60 11.28
CA LEU A 772 -35.39 14.19 10.70
C LEU A 772 -35.57 12.66 10.63
N ARG A 773 -34.69 11.89 11.28
CA ARG A 773 -34.63 10.41 11.24
C ARG A 773 -35.92 9.68 11.64
N ASP A 774 -36.80 10.37 12.35
CA ASP A 774 -38.08 9.82 12.83
C ASP A 774 -39.17 9.85 11.73
N GLN A 775 -39.00 10.70 10.71
CA GLN A 775 -39.95 10.85 9.59
C GLN A 775 -39.41 10.30 8.27
N PHE A 776 -38.10 10.46 8.03
CA PHE A 776 -37.46 10.10 6.77
C PHE A 776 -36.27 9.16 6.99
N ALA A 777 -35.94 8.42 5.95
CA ALA A 777 -34.72 7.63 5.87
C ALA A 777 -33.74 8.26 4.86
N PHE A 778 -32.51 8.50 5.32
CA PHE A 778 -31.42 9.05 4.53
C PHE A 778 -30.37 7.96 4.30
N ASN A 779 -30.39 7.33 3.12
CA ASN A 779 -29.51 6.24 2.73
C ASN A 779 -28.50 6.74 1.69
N GLY A 780 -27.43 7.35 2.17
CA GLY A 780 -26.51 8.08 1.29
C GLY A 780 -27.26 9.26 0.65
N PRO A 781 -27.23 9.43 -0.68
CA PRO A 781 -27.94 10.52 -1.36
C PRO A 781 -29.45 10.29 -1.46
N ILE A 782 -29.96 9.09 -1.14
CA ILE A 782 -31.37 8.73 -1.30
C ILE A 782 -32.13 9.14 -0.03
N ILE A 783 -33.21 9.88 -0.22
CA ILE A 783 -34.12 10.31 0.84
C ILE A 783 -35.50 9.72 0.54
N THR A 784 -36.06 9.01 1.51
CA THR A 784 -37.35 8.30 1.39
C THR A 784 -38.17 8.48 2.67
N LEU A 785 -39.45 8.12 2.62
CA LEU A 785 -40.26 7.98 3.83
C LEU A 785 -39.70 6.86 4.71
N LYS A 786 -39.80 7.05 6.02
CA LYS A 786 -39.34 6.03 6.98
C LYS A 786 -40.12 4.73 6.79
N GLY A 787 -39.42 3.62 6.57
CA GLY A 787 -40.02 2.30 6.32
C GLY A 787 -40.27 1.97 4.84
N GLU A 788 -40.06 2.94 3.94
CA GLU A 788 -40.12 2.76 2.47
C GLU A 788 -38.73 2.92 1.85
N GLU A 789 -37.70 2.43 2.55
CA GLU A 789 -36.32 2.63 2.14
C GLU A 789 -36.01 1.94 0.80
N LEU A 790 -35.55 2.73 -0.17
CA LEU A 790 -35.02 2.23 -1.43
C LEU A 790 -33.50 2.01 -1.34
N SER A 791 -33.03 0.93 -1.96
CA SER A 791 -31.62 0.75 -2.24
C SER A 791 -31.23 1.52 -3.50
N MET A 792 -29.92 1.76 -3.68
CA MET A 792 -29.41 2.34 -4.92
C MET A 792 -29.77 1.48 -6.15
N ALA A 793 -29.83 0.16 -5.97
CA ALA A 793 -30.24 -0.77 -7.03
C ALA A 793 -31.71 -0.55 -7.42
N ASP A 794 -32.59 -0.23 -6.48
CA ASP A 794 -34.01 0.04 -6.73
C ASP A 794 -34.19 1.37 -7.47
N VAL A 795 -33.46 2.41 -7.09
CA VAL A 795 -33.47 3.71 -7.78
C VAL A 795 -33.11 3.56 -9.26
N PHE A 796 -32.03 2.84 -9.58
CA PHE A 796 -31.67 2.56 -10.97
C PHE A 796 -32.74 1.73 -11.71
N ALA A 797 -33.36 0.76 -11.03
CA ALA A 797 -34.41 -0.05 -11.62
C ALA A 797 -35.68 0.78 -11.93
N GLU A 798 -36.12 1.63 -11.01
CA GLU A 798 -37.26 2.54 -11.21
C GLU A 798 -36.99 3.53 -12.34
N TYR A 799 -35.83 4.19 -12.31
CA TYR A 799 -35.42 5.10 -13.37
C TYR A 799 -35.48 4.43 -14.75
N THR A 800 -35.05 3.17 -14.85
CA THR A 800 -35.10 2.45 -16.14
C THR A 800 -36.51 2.05 -16.58
N LYS A 801 -37.44 1.79 -15.66
CA LYS A 801 -38.83 1.41 -15.99
C LYS A 801 -39.60 2.57 -16.63
N GLU A 802 -39.28 3.79 -16.25
CA GLU A 802 -39.90 5.01 -16.76
C GLU A 802 -39.47 5.37 -18.19
N HIS A 803 -38.42 4.71 -18.73
CA HIS A 803 -37.84 5.03 -20.03
C HIS A 803 -38.07 3.89 -21.03
N GLU A 804 -38.55 4.22 -22.24
CA GLU A 804 -38.59 3.26 -23.36
C GLU A 804 -37.22 3.12 -24.04
N VAL A 805 -36.48 4.23 -24.13
CA VAL A 805 -35.11 4.33 -24.66
C VAL A 805 -34.29 5.16 -23.69
N LEU A 806 -33.07 4.73 -23.40
CA LEU A 806 -32.19 5.40 -22.45
C LEU A 806 -30.76 5.41 -22.97
N SER A 807 -30.11 6.57 -22.90
CA SER A 807 -28.71 6.70 -23.23
C SER A 807 -27.79 6.37 -22.05
N ILE A 808 -26.57 5.98 -22.37
CA ILE A 808 -25.53 5.70 -21.39
C ILE A 808 -25.09 6.99 -20.68
N ASP A 809 -25.26 8.16 -21.30
CA ASP A 809 -24.93 9.45 -20.69
C ASP A 809 -26.00 9.87 -19.68
N GLU A 810 -27.30 9.65 -19.95
CA GLU A 810 -28.36 9.83 -18.94
C GLU A 810 -28.15 8.94 -17.71
N LEU A 811 -27.77 7.67 -17.90
CA LEU A 811 -27.37 6.79 -16.79
C LEU A 811 -26.13 7.32 -16.05
N SER A 812 -25.21 7.96 -16.76
CA SER A 812 -24.01 8.55 -16.15
C SER A 812 -24.37 9.80 -15.35
N ASP A 813 -25.32 10.60 -15.81
CA ASP A 813 -25.82 11.79 -15.13
C ASP A 813 -26.51 11.38 -13.82
N LEU A 814 -27.39 10.38 -13.85
CA LEU A 814 -27.97 9.81 -12.63
C LEU A 814 -26.88 9.28 -11.68
N SER A 815 -25.92 8.52 -12.20
CA SER A 815 -24.80 8.00 -11.41
C SER A 815 -23.99 9.11 -10.72
N ASN A 816 -23.77 10.23 -11.43
CA ASN A 816 -23.04 11.39 -10.92
C ASN A 816 -23.85 12.13 -9.86
N GLU A 817 -25.15 12.34 -10.09
CA GLU A 817 -26.07 12.95 -9.12
C GLU A 817 -26.11 12.12 -7.83
N MET A 818 -26.22 10.80 -7.96
CA MET A 818 -26.22 9.86 -6.84
C MET A 818 -24.82 9.62 -6.25
N ASN A 819 -23.77 10.24 -6.78
CA ASN A 819 -22.37 10.00 -6.39
C ASN A 819 -22.05 8.50 -6.20
N SER A 820 -22.53 7.69 -7.13
CA SER A 820 -22.52 6.23 -7.09
C SER A 820 -21.97 5.67 -8.40
N VAL A 821 -21.76 4.35 -8.46
CA VAL A 821 -21.58 3.62 -9.71
C VAL A 821 -22.94 3.24 -10.31
N ILE A 822 -22.96 2.98 -11.62
CA ILE A 822 -24.13 2.42 -12.31
C ILE A 822 -24.36 0.97 -11.85
N TYR A 823 -25.56 0.68 -11.38
CA TYR A 823 -26.00 -0.66 -11.01
C TYR A 823 -26.48 -1.40 -12.26
N TRP A 824 -25.52 -1.90 -13.06
CA TRP A 824 -25.79 -2.49 -14.36
C TRP A 824 -26.76 -3.66 -14.33
N ASP A 825 -26.71 -4.53 -13.32
CA ASP A 825 -27.64 -5.65 -13.21
C ASP A 825 -29.09 -5.17 -13.05
N SER A 826 -29.32 -4.12 -12.23
CA SER A 826 -30.63 -3.47 -12.12
C SER A 826 -31.09 -2.89 -13.46
N VAL A 827 -30.19 -2.17 -14.13
CA VAL A 827 -30.47 -1.56 -15.43
C VAL A 827 -30.81 -2.62 -16.48
N LEU A 828 -30.01 -3.68 -16.58
CA LEU A 828 -30.16 -4.72 -17.60
C LEU A 828 -31.24 -5.76 -17.26
N SER A 829 -31.82 -5.70 -16.06
CA SER A 829 -33.02 -6.47 -15.72
C SER A 829 -34.28 -5.94 -16.40
N GLU A 830 -34.30 -4.65 -16.76
CA GLU A 830 -35.42 -3.97 -17.42
C GLU A 830 -35.09 -3.50 -18.85
N MET A 831 -33.81 -3.24 -19.12
CA MET A 831 -33.32 -2.71 -20.40
C MET A 831 -32.40 -3.68 -21.13
N ILE A 832 -32.40 -3.60 -22.47
CA ILE A 832 -31.48 -4.30 -23.35
C ILE A 832 -30.52 -3.27 -23.93
N ARG A 833 -29.22 -3.47 -23.76
CA ARG A 833 -28.21 -2.58 -24.34
C ARG A 833 -28.01 -2.93 -25.81
N VAL A 834 -28.43 -2.03 -26.70
CA VAL A 834 -28.38 -2.23 -28.16
C VAL A 834 -27.11 -1.68 -28.79
N SER A 835 -26.40 -0.76 -28.12
CA SER A 835 -25.17 -0.17 -28.64
C SER A 835 -24.22 0.29 -27.52
N ALA A 836 -23.10 0.91 -27.92
CA ALA A 836 -22.16 1.52 -26.97
C ALA A 836 -22.79 2.66 -26.15
N THR A 837 -23.85 3.29 -26.67
CA THR A 837 -24.44 4.53 -26.16
C THR A 837 -25.91 4.42 -25.79
N GLU A 838 -26.60 3.34 -26.14
CA GLU A 838 -28.06 3.25 -26.05
C GLU A 838 -28.55 1.91 -25.49
N LEU A 839 -29.61 1.99 -24.68
CA LEU A 839 -30.41 0.89 -24.17
C LEU A 839 -31.89 1.12 -24.51
N VAL A 840 -32.63 0.02 -24.64
CA VAL A 840 -34.07 0.05 -24.91
C VAL A 840 -34.79 -0.90 -23.98
N ARG A 841 -36.02 -0.58 -23.59
CA ARG A 841 -36.79 -1.41 -22.66
C ARG A 841 -37.05 -2.79 -23.25
N LYS A 842 -37.01 -3.82 -22.40
CA LYS A 842 -37.06 -5.23 -22.82
C LYS A 842 -38.29 -5.64 -23.63
N ASP A 843 -39.40 -4.92 -23.49
CA ASP A 843 -40.65 -5.15 -24.23
C ASP A 843 -40.59 -4.65 -25.68
N GLN A 844 -39.61 -3.80 -26.02
CA GLN A 844 -39.41 -3.25 -27.37
C GLN A 844 -38.69 -4.22 -28.32
N ILE A 845 -38.03 -5.26 -27.79
CA ILE A 845 -37.29 -6.25 -28.58
C ILE A 845 -37.89 -7.64 -28.37
N LYS A 846 -38.15 -8.33 -29.48
CA LYS A 846 -38.55 -9.75 -29.47
C LYS A 846 -37.43 -10.60 -30.05
N PHE A 847 -36.89 -11.49 -29.23
CA PHE A 847 -35.87 -12.44 -29.67
C PHE A 847 -36.50 -13.75 -30.13
N ASP A 848 -36.10 -14.23 -31.32
CA ASP A 848 -36.27 -15.64 -31.69
C ASP A 848 -35.16 -16.45 -31.03
N VAL A 849 -35.39 -16.80 -29.76
CA VAL A 849 -34.39 -17.45 -28.90
C VAL A 849 -33.87 -18.77 -29.48
N GLU A 850 -34.75 -19.54 -30.13
CA GLU A 850 -34.37 -20.84 -30.70
C GLU A 850 -33.48 -20.68 -31.92
N ALA A 851 -33.82 -19.77 -32.84
CA ALA A 851 -32.99 -19.49 -34.01
C ALA A 851 -31.63 -18.88 -33.60
N ILE A 852 -31.62 -17.95 -32.65
CA ILE A 852 -30.39 -17.31 -32.17
C ILE A 852 -29.47 -18.32 -31.48
N ASP A 853 -30.00 -19.14 -30.57
CA ASP A 853 -29.21 -20.15 -29.87
C ASP A 853 -28.64 -21.21 -30.82
N GLU A 854 -29.34 -21.56 -31.90
CA GLU A 854 -28.84 -22.49 -32.93
C GLU A 854 -27.67 -21.88 -33.73
N ILE A 855 -27.70 -20.58 -33.99
CA ILE A 855 -26.59 -19.87 -34.63
C ILE A 855 -25.37 -19.83 -33.69
N LEU A 856 -25.60 -19.51 -32.41
CA LEU A 856 -24.56 -19.48 -31.38
C LEU A 856 -23.92 -20.86 -31.15
N GLU A 857 -24.72 -21.92 -31.26
CA GLU A 857 -24.27 -23.32 -31.21
C GLU A 857 -23.15 -23.59 -32.24
N GLY A 858 -23.34 -23.13 -33.48
CA GLY A 858 -22.33 -23.27 -34.53
C GLY A 858 -21.07 -22.41 -34.33
N MET A 859 -21.13 -21.37 -33.49
CA MET A 859 -20.02 -20.46 -33.21
C MET A 859 -19.23 -20.84 -31.94
N CYS A 860 -19.69 -21.83 -31.17
CA CYS A 860 -19.06 -22.26 -29.92
C CYS A 860 -18.48 -23.68 -30.07
N PRO A 861 -17.23 -23.85 -30.55
CA PRO A 861 -16.68 -25.17 -30.85
C PRO A 861 -16.36 -26.01 -29.59
N GLY A 862 -16.27 -25.38 -28.42
CA GLY A 862 -16.02 -26.04 -27.13
C GLY A 862 -17.05 -25.64 -26.07
N ASP A 863 -16.65 -25.71 -24.80
CA ASP A 863 -17.50 -25.37 -23.65
C ASP A 863 -17.84 -23.87 -23.56
N TYR A 864 -16.97 -23.02 -24.10
CA TYR A 864 -17.13 -21.58 -24.08
C TYR A 864 -16.34 -20.91 -25.20
N VAL A 865 -16.68 -19.65 -25.48
CA VAL A 865 -15.95 -18.77 -26.40
C VAL A 865 -15.90 -17.34 -25.81
N PRO A 866 -14.76 -16.63 -25.87
CA PRO A 866 -14.69 -15.22 -25.46
C PRO A 866 -15.65 -14.38 -26.29
N LEU A 867 -16.32 -13.40 -25.67
CA LEU A 867 -17.28 -12.54 -26.38
C LEU A 867 -16.70 -11.83 -27.61
N PRO A 868 -15.44 -11.30 -27.59
CA PRO A 868 -14.86 -10.68 -28.78
C PRO A 868 -14.66 -11.63 -29.98
N GLU A 869 -14.65 -12.94 -29.76
CA GLU A 869 -14.53 -13.94 -30.83
C GLU A 869 -15.88 -14.24 -31.50
N VAL A 870 -17.01 -13.87 -30.87
CA VAL A 870 -18.34 -13.98 -31.48
C VAL A 870 -18.59 -12.74 -32.36
N ASN A 871 -18.33 -12.84 -33.66
CA ASN A 871 -18.30 -11.69 -34.58
C ASN A 871 -19.11 -11.86 -35.88
N LEU A 872 -19.78 -13.01 -36.09
CA LEU A 872 -20.55 -13.31 -37.29
C LEU A 872 -22.03 -12.88 -37.16
N PHE A 873 -22.25 -11.61 -36.82
CA PHE A 873 -23.58 -11.07 -36.51
C PHE A 873 -24.56 -11.04 -37.69
N LEU A 874 -24.08 -11.13 -38.94
CA LEU A 874 -24.92 -11.12 -40.14
C LEU A 874 -25.87 -12.32 -40.26
N TYR A 875 -25.61 -13.40 -39.53
CA TYR A 875 -26.46 -14.60 -39.55
C TYR A 875 -27.65 -14.51 -38.59
N PHE A 876 -27.64 -13.55 -37.67
CA PHE A 876 -28.67 -13.45 -36.64
C PHE A 876 -29.99 -12.91 -37.20
N PRO A 877 -31.14 -13.35 -36.67
CA PRO A 877 -32.44 -12.78 -37.03
C PRO A 877 -32.50 -11.27 -36.78
N ASN A 878 -33.26 -10.57 -37.61
CA ASN A 878 -33.52 -9.15 -37.40
C ASN A 878 -34.42 -8.94 -36.18
N VAL A 879 -33.93 -8.18 -35.20
CA VAL A 879 -34.64 -7.86 -33.96
C VAL A 879 -34.98 -6.37 -33.84
N GLY A 880 -34.92 -5.64 -34.96
CA GLY A 880 -35.12 -4.18 -35.01
C GLY A 880 -33.84 -3.37 -34.81
N TYR A 881 -32.78 -4.01 -34.29
CA TYR A 881 -31.48 -3.38 -34.01
C TYR A 881 -30.33 -4.18 -34.61
N PRO A 882 -29.24 -3.51 -35.07
CA PRO A 882 -28.06 -4.20 -35.58
C PRO A 882 -27.36 -5.01 -34.48
N TRP A 883 -27.16 -6.30 -34.73
CA TRP A 883 -26.39 -7.17 -33.84
C TRP A 883 -24.94 -6.72 -33.71
N ASN A 884 -24.49 -6.68 -32.45
CA ASN A 884 -23.14 -6.33 -32.05
C ASN A 884 -22.85 -6.95 -30.67
N GLY A 885 -21.64 -6.73 -30.14
CA GLY A 885 -21.23 -7.28 -28.85
C GLY A 885 -22.15 -6.90 -27.69
N TYR A 886 -22.68 -5.67 -27.64
CA TYR A 886 -23.53 -5.21 -26.54
C TYR A 886 -24.91 -5.89 -26.54
N LEU A 887 -25.50 -6.03 -27.73
CA LEU A 887 -26.76 -6.74 -27.89
C LEU A 887 -26.60 -8.23 -27.58
N LEU A 888 -25.46 -8.83 -27.99
CA LEU A 888 -25.12 -10.20 -27.63
C LEU A 888 -24.95 -10.38 -26.13
N GLU A 889 -24.21 -9.48 -25.46
CA GLU A 889 -24.02 -9.50 -24.01
C GLU A 889 -25.36 -9.47 -23.27
N SER A 890 -26.26 -8.55 -23.67
CA SER A 890 -27.60 -8.44 -23.10
C SER A 890 -28.45 -9.70 -23.35
N TYR A 891 -28.37 -10.27 -24.56
CA TYR A 891 -29.07 -11.51 -24.90
C TYR A 891 -28.60 -12.70 -24.05
N LEU A 892 -27.28 -12.85 -23.86
CA LEU A 892 -26.69 -13.92 -23.06
C LEU A 892 -26.96 -13.77 -21.56
N PHE A 893 -27.15 -12.54 -21.08
CA PHE A 893 -27.50 -12.26 -19.70
C PHE A 893 -28.95 -12.70 -19.37
N GLY A 894 -29.91 -12.40 -20.24
CA GLY A 894 -31.34 -12.54 -19.91
C GLY A 894 -32.15 -13.58 -20.69
N TYR A 895 -31.71 -14.03 -21.86
CA TYR A 895 -32.61 -14.66 -22.84
C TYR A 895 -32.18 -16.05 -23.34
N SER A 896 -30.88 -16.28 -23.55
CA SER A 896 -30.42 -17.55 -24.13
C SER A 896 -30.84 -18.75 -23.27
N LYS A 897 -31.35 -19.80 -23.92
CA LYS A 897 -31.68 -21.08 -23.28
C LYS A 897 -30.46 -22.00 -23.20
N LYS A 898 -29.58 -21.99 -24.22
CA LYS A 898 -28.39 -22.87 -24.31
C LYS A 898 -27.12 -22.30 -23.67
N PHE A 899 -26.98 -20.97 -23.62
CA PHE A 899 -25.76 -20.31 -23.17
C PHE A 899 -26.01 -19.39 -21.96
N ARG A 900 -24.95 -19.13 -21.19
CA ARG A 900 -24.91 -18.13 -20.11
C ARG A 900 -23.74 -17.18 -20.31
N LEU A 901 -23.91 -15.94 -19.88
CA LEU A 901 -22.83 -14.98 -19.76
C LEU A 901 -22.02 -15.25 -18.48
N LEU A 902 -20.70 -15.36 -18.61
CA LEU A 902 -19.76 -15.41 -17.48
C LEU A 902 -18.74 -14.28 -17.65
N HIS A 903 -18.76 -13.32 -16.72
CA HIS A 903 -17.94 -12.12 -16.77
C HIS A 903 -17.62 -11.60 -15.35
N SER A 904 -16.73 -10.60 -15.25
CA SER A 904 -16.44 -9.94 -13.97
C SER A 904 -17.52 -8.94 -13.56
N SER A 905 -18.00 -8.14 -14.53
CA SER A 905 -19.03 -7.11 -14.37
C SER A 905 -19.32 -6.50 -15.74
N PHE A 906 -20.50 -5.88 -15.89
CA PHE A 906 -20.78 -4.97 -17.00
C PHE A 906 -19.95 -3.69 -16.89
N ILE A 907 -19.65 -3.06 -18.04
CA ILE A 907 -18.93 -1.79 -18.07
C ILE A 907 -19.43 -0.85 -19.18
N LYS A 908 -19.22 0.46 -18.99
CA LYS A 908 -19.59 1.50 -19.97
C LYS A 908 -18.85 1.33 -21.30
N THR A 909 -17.57 0.95 -21.30
CA THR A 909 -16.67 1.11 -22.46
C THR A 909 -16.37 -0.17 -23.24
N GLY A 910 -17.22 -1.20 -23.15
CA GLY A 910 -17.03 -2.43 -23.93
C GLY A 910 -17.75 -3.64 -23.34
N VAL A 911 -17.47 -4.79 -23.94
CA VAL A 911 -18.08 -6.10 -23.62
C VAL A 911 -16.96 -7.09 -23.36
N TYR A 912 -17.02 -7.80 -22.24
CA TYR A 912 -15.96 -8.68 -21.76
C TYR A 912 -16.54 -9.93 -21.11
N GLY A 913 -15.76 -10.99 -21.11
CA GLY A 913 -16.15 -12.28 -20.57
C GLY A 913 -16.33 -13.32 -21.67
N ALA A 914 -17.13 -14.33 -21.38
CA ALA A 914 -17.35 -15.45 -22.28
C ALA A 914 -18.83 -15.84 -22.37
N MET A 915 -19.18 -16.32 -23.56
CA MET A 915 -20.37 -17.13 -23.76
C MET A 915 -20.04 -18.56 -23.36
N VAL A 916 -20.75 -19.11 -22.37
CA VAL A 916 -20.48 -20.44 -21.81
C VAL A 916 -21.71 -21.32 -21.98
N ARG A 917 -21.54 -22.56 -22.42
CA ARG A 917 -22.63 -23.54 -22.52
C ARG A 917 -23.20 -23.84 -21.15
N LYS A 918 -24.53 -23.85 -21.01
CA LYS A 918 -25.15 -24.13 -19.71
C LYS A 918 -24.81 -25.52 -19.17
N GLY A 919 -24.61 -26.50 -20.07
CA GLY A 919 -24.19 -27.86 -19.72
C GLY A 919 -22.70 -28.06 -19.45
N ALA A 920 -21.85 -27.05 -19.67
CA ALA A 920 -20.41 -27.16 -19.42
C ALA A 920 -20.08 -27.09 -17.92
N ASN A 921 -18.99 -27.75 -17.53
CA ASN A 921 -18.47 -27.79 -16.16
C ASN A 921 -17.70 -26.51 -15.75
N VAL A 922 -18.21 -25.34 -16.16
CA VAL A 922 -17.61 -24.01 -15.93
C VAL A 922 -18.66 -23.10 -15.31
N LEU A 923 -18.97 -23.29 -14.03
CA LEU A 923 -20.18 -22.77 -13.38
C LEU A 923 -20.15 -21.27 -13.13
N ASP A 924 -19.00 -20.72 -12.79
CA ASP A 924 -18.83 -19.31 -12.43
C ASP A 924 -17.59 -18.68 -13.10
N TYR A 925 -17.46 -17.36 -12.95
CA TYR A 925 -16.37 -16.62 -13.58
C TYR A 925 -14.98 -17.05 -13.09
N ARG A 926 -14.83 -17.44 -11.81
CA ARG A 926 -13.55 -17.93 -11.28
C ARG A 926 -13.16 -19.25 -11.96
N SER A 927 -14.09 -20.19 -12.07
CA SER A 927 -13.89 -21.48 -12.72
C SER A 927 -13.56 -21.33 -14.20
N LEU A 928 -14.14 -20.33 -14.87
CA LEU A 928 -13.77 -19.95 -16.23
C LEU A 928 -12.30 -19.52 -16.30
N LEU A 929 -11.86 -18.62 -15.41
CA LEU A 929 -10.46 -18.16 -15.39
C LEU A 929 -9.48 -19.30 -15.11
N VAL A 930 -9.84 -20.22 -14.20
CA VAL A 930 -9.04 -21.42 -13.90
C VAL A 930 -8.86 -22.26 -15.16
N ASP A 931 -9.95 -22.61 -15.84
CA ASP A 931 -9.87 -23.47 -17.03
C ASP A 931 -9.15 -22.77 -18.20
N VAL A 932 -9.43 -21.47 -18.43
CA VAL A 932 -8.74 -20.63 -19.41
C VAL A 932 -7.23 -20.61 -19.19
N LEU A 933 -6.79 -20.34 -17.96
CA LEU A 933 -5.37 -20.25 -17.63
C LEU A 933 -4.69 -21.62 -17.67
N SER A 934 -5.39 -22.70 -17.29
CA SER A 934 -4.85 -24.08 -17.37
C SER A 934 -4.49 -24.49 -18.80
N LYS A 935 -5.20 -23.92 -19.79
CA LYS A 935 -4.98 -24.11 -21.24
C LYS A 935 -3.98 -23.11 -21.83
N SER A 936 -3.37 -22.27 -21.00
CA SER A 936 -2.47 -21.19 -21.43
C SER A 936 -1.00 -21.47 -21.07
N ASN A 937 -0.12 -20.61 -21.61
CA ASN A 937 1.29 -20.53 -21.21
C ASN A 937 1.55 -19.40 -20.20
N ALA A 938 0.51 -18.75 -19.69
CA ALA A 938 0.61 -17.55 -18.86
C ALA A 938 0.52 -17.85 -17.35
N LEU A 939 1.17 -18.93 -16.89
CA LEU A 939 1.06 -19.40 -15.50
C LEU A 939 2.24 -18.98 -14.60
N ASP A 940 3.30 -18.37 -15.15
CA ASP A 940 4.53 -18.15 -14.36
C ASP A 940 4.40 -17.03 -13.34
N SER A 941 3.53 -16.04 -13.60
CA SER A 941 3.28 -14.94 -12.66
C SER A 941 1.86 -14.40 -12.76
N THR A 942 1.41 -13.77 -11.66
CA THR A 942 0.14 -13.03 -11.59
C THR A 942 0.01 -11.99 -12.70
N LYS A 943 1.12 -11.29 -13.00
CA LYS A 943 1.16 -10.25 -14.04
C LYS A 943 0.87 -10.82 -15.43
N MET A 944 1.49 -11.95 -15.79
CA MET A 944 1.25 -12.59 -17.09
C MET A 944 -0.15 -13.20 -17.20
N ALA A 945 -0.64 -13.84 -16.13
CA ALA A 945 -1.99 -14.39 -16.12
C ALA A 945 -3.05 -13.30 -16.32
N LEU A 946 -2.98 -12.21 -15.56
CA LEU A 946 -3.88 -11.07 -15.71
C LEU A 946 -3.77 -10.44 -17.09
N GLN A 947 -2.56 -10.37 -17.64
CA GLN A 947 -2.34 -9.87 -18.99
C GLN A 947 -3.02 -10.75 -20.04
N TYR A 948 -2.85 -12.07 -19.93
CA TYR A 948 -3.47 -13.03 -20.84
C TYR A 948 -5.00 -12.94 -20.79
N ILE A 949 -5.59 -12.84 -19.60
CA ILE A 949 -7.05 -12.70 -19.43
C ILE A 949 -7.56 -11.43 -20.12
N VAL A 950 -6.83 -10.31 -20.00
CA VAL A 950 -7.18 -9.05 -20.67
C VAL A 950 -7.02 -9.15 -22.18
N ASP A 951 -5.91 -9.69 -22.66
CA ASP A 951 -5.61 -9.82 -24.10
C ASP A 951 -6.61 -10.73 -24.83
N LYS A 952 -7.16 -11.71 -24.11
CA LYS A 952 -8.23 -12.59 -24.61
C LYS A 952 -9.64 -12.03 -24.45
N GLY A 953 -9.78 -10.86 -23.84
CA GLY A 953 -11.07 -10.18 -23.70
C GLY A 953 -12.00 -10.75 -22.64
N TYR A 954 -11.49 -11.54 -21.69
CA TYR A 954 -12.29 -12.04 -20.57
C TYR A 954 -12.53 -10.97 -19.49
N GLN A 955 -11.68 -9.94 -19.42
CA GLN A 955 -11.84 -8.77 -18.54
C GLN A 955 -11.16 -7.54 -19.13
N GLN A 956 -11.55 -6.35 -18.67
CA GLN A 956 -10.93 -5.09 -19.11
C GLN A 956 -9.61 -4.77 -18.39
N ARG A 957 -9.58 -4.97 -17.07
CA ARG A 957 -8.50 -4.48 -16.20
C ARG A 957 -7.61 -5.63 -15.77
N ARG A 958 -6.30 -5.40 -15.66
CA ARG A 958 -5.33 -6.36 -15.09
C ARG A 958 -5.47 -6.42 -13.55
N ARG A 959 -6.66 -6.73 -13.05
CA ARG A 959 -6.95 -6.82 -11.62
C ARG A 959 -8.04 -7.86 -11.40
N TYR A 960 -7.74 -8.85 -10.58
CA TYR A 960 -8.70 -9.85 -10.10
C TYR A 960 -8.31 -10.23 -8.67
N GLU A 961 -9.26 -10.14 -7.74
CA GLU A 961 -9.03 -10.49 -6.35
C GLU A 961 -8.91 -12.02 -6.20
N GLY A 962 -7.85 -12.51 -5.56
CA GLY A 962 -7.60 -13.95 -5.43
C GLY A 962 -7.01 -14.64 -6.66
N ILE A 963 -6.42 -13.87 -7.60
CA ILE A 963 -5.74 -14.42 -8.80
C ILE A 963 -4.64 -15.44 -8.49
N GLU A 964 -3.98 -15.32 -7.34
CA GLU A 964 -2.96 -16.27 -6.87
C GLU A 964 -3.54 -17.67 -6.66
N MET A 965 -4.75 -17.76 -6.10
CA MET A 965 -5.46 -19.03 -5.92
C MET A 965 -5.87 -19.63 -7.27
N VAL A 966 -6.38 -18.80 -8.18
CA VAL A 966 -6.73 -19.20 -9.56
C VAL A 966 -5.51 -19.78 -10.27
N LEU A 967 -4.35 -19.14 -10.12
CA LEU A 967 -3.08 -19.60 -10.70
C LEU A 967 -2.62 -20.96 -10.15
N GLN A 968 -2.71 -21.16 -8.83
CA GLN A 968 -2.36 -22.43 -8.19
C GLN A 968 -3.24 -23.57 -8.71
N GLU A 969 -4.55 -23.33 -8.79
CA GLU A 969 -5.53 -24.31 -9.28
C GLU A 969 -5.33 -24.63 -10.77
N ALA A 970 -5.10 -23.61 -11.60
CA ALA A 970 -4.85 -23.77 -13.02
C ALA A 970 -3.56 -24.57 -13.31
N LYS A 971 -2.49 -24.36 -12.52
CA LYS A 971 -1.25 -25.15 -12.61
C LYS A 971 -1.50 -26.62 -12.30
N LEU A 972 -2.24 -26.90 -11.23
CA LEU A 972 -2.56 -28.27 -10.83
C LEU A 972 -3.37 -29.01 -11.90
N ILE A 973 -4.35 -28.36 -12.51
CA ILE A 973 -5.14 -28.92 -13.62
C ILE A 973 -4.25 -29.18 -14.85
N LYS A 974 -3.36 -28.24 -15.19
CA LYS A 974 -2.41 -28.39 -16.29
C LYS A 974 -1.48 -29.59 -16.07
N GLU A 975 -0.89 -29.71 -14.88
CA GLU A 975 -0.03 -30.83 -14.52
C GLU A 975 -0.76 -32.18 -14.55
N GLN A 976 -2.02 -32.23 -14.09
CA GLN A 976 -2.83 -33.44 -14.15
C GLN A 976 -3.11 -33.87 -15.59
N ARG A 977 -3.42 -32.92 -16.47
CA ARG A 977 -3.65 -33.18 -17.90
C ARG A 977 -2.39 -33.68 -18.60
N GLU A 978 -1.26 -33.02 -18.36
CA GLU A 978 0.05 -33.42 -18.92
C GLU A 978 0.52 -34.79 -18.38
N LYS A 979 0.09 -35.19 -17.19
CA LYS A 979 0.35 -36.55 -16.64
C LYS A 979 -0.57 -37.62 -17.23
N GLN A 980 -1.77 -37.27 -17.68
CA GLN A 980 -2.70 -38.20 -18.33
C GLN A 980 -2.38 -38.40 -19.82
N GLU A 981 -1.72 -37.43 -20.44
CA GLU A 981 -1.27 -37.48 -21.84
C GLU A 981 0.09 -38.17 -22.04
N LYS A 982 0.80 -38.49 -20.94
CA LYS A 982 2.04 -39.28 -20.91
C LYS A 982 1.74 -40.71 -20.46
#